data_AF-A0A0K2JAE8-F1
#
_entry.id   AF-A0A0K2JAE8-F1
#
_cell.length_a   1.000
_cell.length_b   1.000
_cell.length_c   1.000
_cell.angle_alpha   90.00
_cell.angle_beta   90.00
_cell.angle_gamma   90.00
#
_symmetry.space_group_name_H-M   'P 1'
#
loop_
_entity.id
_entity.type
_entity.pdbx_description
1 polymer ?
#
loop_
_entity_poly.entity_id
_entity_poly.type
_entity_poly.pdbx_seq_one_letter_code
_entity_poly.pdbx_strand_id
1 'polypeptide(L)'
;MSELMRPIPFDKLVKWSLREYEEQKSVFGIKKDKFYRNKSGTNLILFGDKLSSPIGPAAGPNSQLSQNIIASYLAGSRFVELKTVQKMDGEDLRKCIARPCINAEDEGYNVEWSTELTVQEAFVEYVKAYIAIHVLAKEFEISDVRDFAFNMSVGYDLEGIKTEKIDNYIEGLKYAANTEIWKESIAFLKENLYLFKKVTAEDIDKISPNVCRSICLSTLHGCPPAEIERIARYLISEKKVHTFIKCNPTLLGYEFARNILNEMGYEYITFDDHHFKNDLQWNDAVVMINRLIDFAKENEVEFGVKLTNTFPVQIANNELPGNEMYMSGRSLYPLTISLANRISKEFKGRLPISFSGGADYFNIKEIFNTGIQPITVATTILKPGGYERLKQLAETVEPLLTGPFHGINVEALDYLARNVIYDKNHLKETRPVKSRKTSSLLPLYDCAKAPCKDGGCPIHQQIPEYLKMVSEGKFKEAFEIIVNDNSSPAVLGVICDHQCQHKCTRLDYEESLRIRDAKKKAVLNAMDIYLEEMKPAKVISKKKVVVIGAGPGGVSTAYFLRRNGMDVTVLEKRDKPYGIVQYVIPEFRISHEMINRDYQLAVNAGVKFVFNVNENYNVDELKKEYDFVVLATGAWKKAASPVKEGEEYLRDSLEFLESAKNSNLNLSLGKNVAIIGGGSVAMDCARTALRCPGVEKVSIVYRRTRDFMPAEPEEKEVALQDGVVFQELYSPVSYDGKTFVCEAMELSDRDASGRRGVKGTGKFESFEFDTVVNATGARVDSSLFEANGLKLTERGYAALNQFNETSKENVYIAGDCKAGAATIVKAVADAKIISKNILDKCGLTNDFKKFDIPQDDSTLYERKGILEHGTEAKEDGKRCLACDKICEICVDVCPNRANVLIKLTGGSEIFSQKHQIVHIDGMCNECGNCGIFCPHTGNPYKDKITVFWTEHDFIDSTNKGFLRIGENKFKVRKEDGSIIEHTLGDGQISDEMNVYLNTVLKNYSYYMLEF
;
A
#
# COMPACT_ATOMS: atom_id res chain seq x y z
N MET A 1 6.65 10.39 -24.02
CA MET A 1 5.58 9.38 -24.08
C MET A 1 4.33 10.20 -24.24
N SER A 2 3.44 9.79 -25.13
CA SER A 2 2.29 10.62 -25.40
C SER A 2 1.43 10.66 -24.14
N GLU A 3 1.16 11.84 -23.59
CA GLU A 3 0.19 12.00 -22.50
C GLU A 3 -1.26 11.88 -23.01
N LEU A 4 -1.44 11.34 -24.22
CA LEU A 4 -2.67 11.38 -24.98
C LEU A 4 -3.39 10.04 -24.87
N MET A 5 -4.53 10.06 -24.16
CA MET A 5 -5.47 8.94 -24.20
C MET A 5 -6.23 8.93 -25.53
N ARG A 6 -6.13 7.82 -26.26
CA ARG A 6 -6.83 7.59 -27.52
C ARG A 6 -8.10 6.77 -27.27
N PRO A 7 -9.28 7.30 -27.59
CA PRO A 7 -10.54 6.56 -27.58
C PRO A 7 -10.49 5.26 -28.39
N ILE A 8 -10.99 4.15 -27.84
CA ILE A 8 -11.11 2.88 -28.58
C ILE A 8 -12.35 2.96 -29.48
N PRO A 9 -12.26 2.71 -30.80
CA PRO A 9 -13.43 2.64 -31.68
C PRO A 9 -14.48 1.64 -31.18
N PHE A 10 -15.78 1.92 -31.41
CA PHE A 10 -16.86 1.10 -30.85
C PHE A 10 -16.79 -0.37 -31.29
N ASP A 11 -16.49 -0.63 -32.56
CA ASP A 11 -16.38 -2.00 -33.07
C ASP A 11 -15.25 -2.78 -32.38
N LYS A 12 -14.09 -2.14 -32.18
CA LYS A 12 -12.93 -2.71 -31.48
C LYS A 12 -13.22 -2.90 -29.99
N LEU A 13 -13.94 -1.97 -29.35
CA LEU A 13 -14.35 -2.05 -27.95
C LEU A 13 -15.22 -3.30 -27.69
N VAL A 14 -16.21 -3.55 -28.55
CA VAL A 14 -17.08 -4.73 -28.47
C VAL A 14 -16.30 -6.01 -28.80
N LYS A 15 -15.55 -6.04 -29.91
CA LYS A 15 -14.77 -7.21 -30.33
C LYS A 15 -13.73 -7.60 -29.28
N TRP A 16 -13.03 -6.63 -28.68
CA TRP A 16 -12.12 -6.86 -27.56
C TRP A 16 -12.87 -7.50 -26.41
N SER A 17 -13.97 -6.88 -25.94
CA SER A 17 -14.75 -7.40 -24.81
C SER A 17 -15.18 -8.85 -25.01
N LEU A 18 -15.72 -9.19 -26.18
CA LEU A 18 -16.17 -10.55 -26.49
C LEU A 18 -15.00 -11.53 -26.58
N ARG A 19 -13.91 -11.15 -27.25
CA ARG A 19 -12.75 -12.02 -27.46
C ARG A 19 -11.99 -12.28 -26.17
N GLU A 20 -11.75 -11.26 -25.35
CA GLU A 20 -11.12 -11.43 -24.04
C GLU A 20 -12.00 -12.31 -23.13
N TYR A 21 -13.33 -12.16 -23.17
CA TYR A 21 -14.21 -13.01 -22.39
C TYR A 21 -14.16 -14.47 -22.85
N GLU A 22 -14.11 -14.70 -24.16
CA GLU A 22 -14.02 -16.05 -24.72
C GLU A 22 -12.68 -16.71 -24.39
N GLU A 23 -11.57 -16.02 -24.63
CA GLU A 23 -10.20 -16.56 -24.54
C GLU A 23 -9.63 -16.54 -23.11
N GLN A 24 -9.90 -15.47 -22.34
CA GLN A 24 -9.26 -15.21 -21.05
C GLN A 24 -10.24 -15.28 -19.86
N LYS A 25 -11.55 -15.36 -20.10
CA LYS A 25 -12.60 -15.26 -19.06
C LYS A 25 -12.51 -13.96 -18.27
N SER A 26 -12.09 -12.88 -18.93
CA SER A 26 -12.09 -11.52 -18.40
C SER A 26 -12.56 -10.52 -19.44
N VAL A 27 -12.92 -9.31 -19.03
CA VAL A 27 -13.23 -8.20 -19.95
C VAL A 27 -12.57 -6.97 -19.42
N PHE A 28 -11.66 -6.40 -20.22
CA PHE A 28 -10.70 -5.41 -19.78
C PHE A 28 -10.15 -5.83 -18.42
N GLY A 29 -9.50 -6.98 -18.29
CA GLY A 29 -8.90 -7.47 -17.06
C GLY A 29 -9.83 -7.73 -15.86
N ILE A 30 -11.15 -7.47 -15.91
CA ILE A 30 -12.10 -7.87 -14.87
C ILE A 30 -12.49 -9.31 -15.12
N LYS A 31 -12.18 -10.19 -14.18
CA LYS A 31 -12.44 -11.62 -14.31
C LYS A 31 -13.93 -11.94 -14.18
N LYS A 32 -14.38 -12.98 -14.87
CA LYS A 32 -15.78 -13.43 -14.88
C LYS A 32 -16.33 -13.71 -13.48
N ASP A 33 -15.54 -14.29 -12.59
CA ASP A 33 -15.92 -14.57 -11.19
C ASP A 33 -16.08 -13.29 -10.35
N LYS A 34 -15.52 -12.17 -10.81
CA LYS A 34 -15.70 -10.83 -10.23
C LYS A 34 -16.87 -10.06 -10.84
N PHE A 35 -17.65 -10.67 -11.75
CA PHE A 35 -18.86 -10.03 -12.26
C PHE A 35 -19.94 -10.00 -11.18
N TYR A 36 -20.50 -8.83 -10.95
CA TYR A 36 -21.63 -8.64 -10.04
C TYR A 36 -22.94 -8.96 -10.74
N ARG A 37 -23.83 -9.67 -10.04
CA ARG A 37 -25.20 -9.97 -10.45
C ARG A 37 -26.10 -9.77 -9.25
N ASN A 38 -27.17 -9.00 -9.42
CA ASN A 38 -28.18 -8.82 -8.38
C ASN A 38 -28.95 -10.12 -8.15
N LYS A 39 -28.84 -10.69 -6.95
CA LYS A 39 -29.52 -11.93 -6.55
C LYS A 39 -30.80 -11.65 -5.77
N SER A 40 -30.91 -10.48 -5.15
CA SER A 40 -32.09 -10.05 -4.38
C SER A 40 -33.32 -9.80 -5.26
N GLY A 41 -33.13 -9.45 -6.53
CA GLY A 41 -34.19 -9.00 -7.43
C GLY A 41 -34.79 -7.63 -7.08
N THR A 42 -34.30 -6.99 -6.01
CA THR A 42 -34.75 -5.66 -5.58
C THR A 42 -33.86 -4.60 -6.21
N ASN A 43 -34.44 -3.44 -6.57
CA ASN A 43 -33.72 -2.34 -7.20
C ASN A 43 -33.98 -1.04 -6.43
N LEU A 44 -32.97 -0.18 -6.34
CA LEU A 44 -33.13 1.23 -6.00
C LEU A 44 -33.86 1.94 -7.15
N ILE A 45 -34.72 2.91 -6.82
CA ILE A 45 -35.30 3.82 -7.82
C ILE A 45 -34.68 5.20 -7.65
N LEU A 46 -33.99 5.67 -8.68
CA LEU A 46 -33.40 7.00 -8.73
C LEU A 46 -33.82 7.68 -10.03
N PHE A 47 -34.56 8.78 -9.95
CA PHE A 47 -34.96 9.55 -11.13
C PHE A 47 -35.73 8.75 -12.19
N GLY A 48 -36.49 7.75 -11.71
CA GLY A 48 -37.23 6.80 -12.55
C GLY A 48 -36.40 5.64 -13.13
N ASP A 49 -35.08 5.68 -13.01
CA ASP A 49 -34.22 4.54 -13.36
C ASP A 49 -34.21 3.52 -12.21
N LYS A 50 -34.24 2.22 -12.57
CA LYS A 50 -34.09 1.11 -11.62
C LYS A 50 -32.63 0.71 -11.56
N LEU A 51 -32.03 0.77 -10.39
CA LEU A 51 -30.62 0.45 -10.17
C LEU A 51 -30.49 -0.81 -9.33
N SER A 52 -29.77 -1.81 -9.84
CA SER A 52 -29.56 -3.07 -9.11
C SER A 52 -28.45 -3.01 -8.05
N SER A 53 -27.84 -1.83 -7.90
CA SER A 53 -26.86 -1.45 -6.87
C SER A 53 -26.87 0.09 -6.75
N PRO A 54 -26.64 0.68 -5.56
CA PRO A 54 -26.50 2.13 -5.41
C PRO A 54 -25.06 2.60 -5.64
N ILE A 55 -24.14 1.68 -5.97
CA ILE A 55 -22.69 1.92 -6.01
C ILE A 55 -22.22 2.31 -7.42
N GLY A 56 -21.18 3.13 -7.49
CA GLY A 56 -20.37 3.26 -8.71
C GLY A 56 -19.20 4.25 -8.56
N PRO A 57 -18.47 4.53 -9.64
CA PRO A 57 -17.35 5.46 -9.60
C PRO A 57 -17.85 6.91 -9.49
N ALA A 58 -17.15 7.72 -8.71
CA ALA A 58 -17.35 9.16 -8.70
C ALA A 58 -16.78 9.80 -9.96
N ALA A 59 -17.19 11.03 -10.28
CA ALA A 59 -16.62 11.81 -11.39
C ALA A 59 -15.09 11.94 -11.24
N GLY A 60 -14.35 11.19 -12.05
CA GLY A 60 -12.92 10.99 -11.89
C GLY A 60 -12.31 10.16 -13.02
N PRO A 61 -11.00 9.84 -12.95
CA PRO A 61 -10.30 9.09 -14.00
C PRO A 61 -10.98 7.75 -14.35
N ASN A 62 -11.57 7.09 -13.35
CA ASN A 62 -12.26 5.81 -13.51
C ASN A 62 -13.62 5.89 -14.24
N SER A 63 -14.14 7.09 -14.52
CA SER A 63 -15.43 7.29 -15.22
C SER A 63 -15.33 8.08 -16.53
N GLN A 64 -14.12 8.22 -17.07
CA GLN A 64 -13.87 9.02 -18.29
C GLN A 64 -13.91 8.20 -19.59
N LEU A 65 -13.39 6.97 -19.60
CA LEU A 65 -13.26 6.13 -20.80
C LEU A 65 -14.27 4.99 -20.83
N SER A 66 -14.67 4.56 -22.02
CA SER A 66 -15.71 3.55 -22.24
C SER A 66 -15.35 2.21 -21.60
N GLN A 67 -14.11 1.76 -21.77
CA GLN A 67 -13.60 0.52 -21.17
C GLN A 67 -13.59 0.58 -19.63
N ASN A 68 -13.36 1.76 -19.05
CA ASN A 68 -13.37 1.96 -17.60
C ASN A 68 -14.80 1.85 -17.06
N ILE A 69 -15.76 2.50 -17.75
CA ILE A 69 -17.17 2.47 -17.39
C ILE A 69 -17.71 1.03 -17.50
N ILE A 70 -17.39 0.32 -18.60
CA ILE A 70 -17.74 -1.10 -18.78
C ILE A 70 -17.13 -1.95 -17.65
N ALA A 71 -15.83 -1.82 -17.37
CA ALA A 71 -15.17 -2.56 -16.30
C ALA A 71 -15.83 -2.30 -14.93
N SER A 72 -16.18 -1.05 -14.64
CA SER A 72 -16.89 -0.68 -13.40
C SER A 72 -18.28 -1.33 -13.33
N TYR A 73 -19.04 -1.36 -14.44
CA TYR A 73 -20.36 -1.98 -14.50
C TYR A 73 -20.28 -3.48 -14.26
N LEU A 74 -19.37 -4.16 -14.94
CA LEU A 74 -19.14 -5.59 -14.76
C LEU A 74 -18.82 -5.92 -13.30
N ALA A 75 -18.02 -5.08 -12.63
CA ALA A 75 -17.65 -5.27 -11.25
C ALA A 75 -18.72 -4.85 -10.21
N GLY A 76 -19.84 -4.21 -10.60
CA GLY A 76 -20.95 -3.90 -9.65
C GLY A 76 -21.41 -2.45 -9.60
N SER A 77 -20.81 -1.58 -10.41
CA SER A 77 -21.32 -0.21 -10.60
C SER A 77 -22.68 -0.22 -11.29
N ARG A 78 -23.63 0.55 -10.78
CA ARG A 78 -24.92 0.85 -11.43
C ARG A 78 -25.28 2.34 -11.40
N PHE A 79 -24.52 3.16 -10.68
CA PHE A 79 -24.63 4.62 -10.76
C PHE A 79 -23.26 5.22 -11.11
N VAL A 80 -23.09 5.68 -12.35
CA VAL A 80 -21.82 6.20 -12.85
C VAL A 80 -21.90 7.72 -12.96
N GLU A 81 -21.07 8.41 -12.19
CA GLU A 81 -20.88 9.85 -12.36
C GLU A 81 -19.83 10.10 -13.43
N LEU A 82 -20.29 10.62 -14.57
CA LEU A 82 -19.43 10.89 -15.70
C LEU A 82 -18.45 12.02 -15.36
N LYS A 83 -17.23 11.92 -15.87
CA LYS A 83 -16.21 12.94 -15.64
C LYS A 83 -16.70 14.29 -16.17
N THR A 84 -16.51 15.33 -15.36
CA THR A 84 -16.95 16.70 -15.65
C THR A 84 -16.40 17.19 -16.99
N VAL A 85 -17.28 17.73 -17.84
CA VAL A 85 -16.91 18.38 -19.10
C VAL A 85 -16.87 19.89 -18.95
N GLN A 86 -16.07 20.52 -19.81
CA GLN A 86 -15.61 21.85 -19.52
C GLN A 86 -15.24 22.68 -20.77
N LYS A 87 -15.40 24.02 -20.75
CA LYS A 87 -15.10 24.93 -21.89
C LYS A 87 -13.64 24.80 -22.34
N MET A 88 -12.70 24.67 -21.41
CA MET A 88 -11.29 24.40 -21.70
C MET A 88 -11.04 22.89 -21.70
N ASP A 89 -10.87 22.29 -22.87
CA ASP A 89 -10.78 20.84 -23.05
C ASP A 89 -9.61 20.45 -23.96
N GLY A 90 -9.36 19.15 -24.09
CA GLY A 90 -8.32 18.64 -24.98
C GLY A 90 -6.91 19.12 -24.62
N GLU A 91 -6.17 19.61 -25.62
CA GLU A 91 -4.75 19.94 -25.48
C GLU A 91 -4.47 21.07 -24.47
N ASP A 92 -5.34 22.10 -24.45
CA ASP A 92 -5.20 23.23 -23.54
C ASP A 92 -5.30 22.77 -22.09
N LEU A 93 -6.25 21.89 -21.78
CA LEU A 93 -6.38 21.34 -20.44
C LEU A 93 -5.21 20.42 -20.08
N ARG A 94 -4.78 19.55 -21.01
CA ARG A 94 -3.65 18.63 -20.76
C ARG A 94 -2.37 19.39 -20.38
N LYS A 95 -2.10 20.54 -21.02
CA LYS A 95 -0.96 21.40 -20.68
C LYS A 95 -1.01 21.99 -19.27
N CYS A 96 -2.19 22.04 -18.65
CA CYS A 96 -2.37 22.55 -17.28
C CYS A 96 -2.24 21.46 -16.20
N ILE A 97 -2.20 20.17 -16.58
CA ILE A 97 -2.14 19.07 -15.62
C ILE A 97 -0.68 18.71 -15.37
N ALA A 98 -0.20 19.01 -14.17
CA ALA A 98 1.13 18.58 -13.75
C ALA A 98 1.14 17.07 -13.48
N ARG A 99 2.14 16.35 -14.00
CA ARG A 99 2.25 14.89 -13.88
C ARG A 99 3.51 14.45 -13.11
N PRO A 100 3.47 13.34 -12.34
CA PRO A 100 2.31 12.47 -12.09
C PRO A 100 1.18 13.23 -11.38
N CYS A 101 -0.08 12.92 -11.71
CA CYS A 101 -1.23 13.69 -11.25
C CYS A 101 -2.08 13.00 -10.17
N ILE A 102 -1.76 11.75 -9.79
CA ILE A 102 -2.47 10.96 -8.78
C ILE A 102 -1.47 10.33 -7.81
N ASN A 103 -1.74 10.48 -6.51
CA ASN A 103 -1.09 9.74 -5.44
C ASN A 103 -2.15 9.15 -4.51
N ALA A 104 -2.32 7.83 -4.52
CA ALA A 104 -3.31 7.13 -3.70
C ALA A 104 -2.68 6.23 -2.63
N GLU A 105 -1.41 6.47 -2.23
CA GLU A 105 -0.67 5.57 -1.33
C GLU A 105 -1.39 5.36 0.03
N ASP A 106 -1.97 6.43 0.58
CA ASP A 106 -2.75 6.38 1.82
C ASP A 106 -4.04 7.19 1.71
N GLU A 107 -3.95 8.51 1.83
CA GLU A 107 -4.99 9.41 1.34
C GLU A 107 -4.96 9.39 -0.20
N GLY A 108 -6.03 9.84 -0.83
CA GLY A 108 -6.02 10.07 -2.27
C GLY A 108 -5.76 11.53 -2.56
N TYR A 109 -4.70 11.83 -3.30
CA TYR A 109 -4.42 13.17 -3.81
C TYR A 109 -4.47 13.17 -5.33
N ASN A 110 -5.03 14.22 -5.89
CA ASN A 110 -4.99 14.48 -7.32
C ASN A 110 -4.85 15.97 -7.63
N VAL A 111 -4.18 16.31 -8.73
CA VAL A 111 -4.11 17.70 -9.24
C VAL A 111 -4.96 17.91 -10.50
N GLU A 112 -5.62 16.86 -11.00
CA GLU A 112 -6.50 16.91 -12.18
C GLU A 112 -7.96 17.09 -11.77
N TRP A 113 -8.68 18.06 -12.35
CA TRP A 113 -10.06 18.40 -11.94
C TRP A 113 -11.16 18.13 -13.00
N SER A 114 -10.82 17.85 -14.26
CA SER A 114 -11.77 17.73 -15.38
C SER A 114 -11.30 16.71 -16.42
N THR A 115 -12.20 16.26 -17.31
CA THR A 115 -11.86 15.30 -18.37
C THR A 115 -10.76 15.82 -19.29
N GLU A 116 -9.75 15.00 -19.55
CA GLU A 116 -8.64 15.33 -20.47
C GLU A 116 -9.01 15.15 -21.96
N LEU A 117 -10.18 14.55 -22.21
CA LEU A 117 -10.77 14.45 -23.54
C LEU A 117 -11.37 15.80 -23.95
N THR A 118 -11.52 16.01 -25.25
CA THR A 118 -12.44 17.05 -25.73
C THR A 118 -13.87 16.73 -25.27
N VAL A 119 -14.73 17.74 -25.18
CA VAL A 119 -16.15 17.55 -24.82
C VAL A 119 -16.83 16.55 -25.76
N GLN A 120 -16.49 16.60 -27.06
CA GLN A 120 -17.03 15.69 -28.07
C GLN A 120 -16.50 14.27 -27.89
N GLU A 121 -15.22 14.07 -27.61
CA GLU A 121 -14.67 12.74 -27.32
C GLU A 121 -15.30 12.15 -26.05
N ALA A 122 -15.46 12.95 -24.99
CA ALA A 122 -16.13 12.52 -23.76
C ALA A 122 -17.58 12.11 -24.05
N PHE A 123 -18.33 12.92 -24.81
CA PHE A 123 -19.67 12.58 -25.28
C PHE A 123 -19.72 11.20 -25.97
N VAL A 124 -18.82 10.99 -26.94
CA VAL A 124 -18.70 9.75 -27.71
C VAL A 124 -18.38 8.56 -26.80
N GLU A 125 -17.42 8.69 -25.88
CA GLU A 125 -17.10 7.63 -24.91
C GLU A 125 -18.32 7.22 -24.07
N TYR A 126 -19.10 8.18 -23.60
CA TYR A 126 -20.26 7.88 -22.75
C TYR A 126 -21.39 7.20 -23.52
N VAL A 127 -21.67 7.60 -24.76
CA VAL A 127 -22.65 6.92 -25.61
C VAL A 127 -22.18 5.49 -25.96
N LYS A 128 -20.90 5.31 -26.30
CA LYS A 128 -20.32 3.98 -26.54
C LYS A 128 -20.45 3.07 -25.33
N ALA A 129 -20.08 3.55 -24.16
CA ALA A 129 -20.19 2.79 -22.91
C ALA A 129 -21.63 2.38 -22.63
N TYR A 130 -22.58 3.30 -22.79
CA TYR A 130 -24.00 3.02 -22.60
C TYR A 130 -24.49 1.88 -23.50
N ILE A 131 -24.26 1.98 -24.81
CA ILE A 131 -24.72 0.98 -25.79
C ILE A 131 -24.00 -0.36 -25.55
N ALA A 132 -22.69 -0.34 -25.32
CA ALA A 132 -21.90 -1.54 -25.06
C ALA A 132 -22.38 -2.28 -23.80
N ILE A 133 -22.71 -1.56 -22.72
CA ILE A 133 -23.22 -2.17 -21.48
C ILE A 133 -24.52 -2.95 -21.76
N HIS A 134 -25.47 -2.41 -22.53
CA HIS A 134 -26.73 -3.13 -22.82
C HIS A 134 -26.49 -4.48 -23.48
N VAL A 135 -25.63 -4.53 -24.50
CA VAL A 135 -25.38 -5.79 -25.24
C VAL A 135 -24.47 -6.73 -24.46
N LEU A 136 -23.43 -6.22 -23.78
CA LEU A 136 -22.49 -7.04 -23.01
C LEU A 136 -23.15 -7.60 -21.73
N ALA A 137 -24.02 -6.83 -21.07
CA ALA A 137 -24.77 -7.31 -19.91
C ALA A 137 -25.65 -8.50 -20.28
N LYS A 138 -26.33 -8.44 -21.43
CA LYS A 138 -27.14 -9.55 -21.94
C LYS A 138 -26.27 -10.75 -22.35
N GLU A 139 -25.22 -10.52 -23.13
CA GLU A 139 -24.31 -11.56 -23.62
C GLU A 139 -23.64 -12.32 -22.48
N PHE A 140 -23.26 -11.62 -21.41
CA PHE A 140 -22.63 -12.19 -20.23
C PHE A 140 -23.62 -12.57 -19.12
N GLU A 141 -24.93 -12.52 -19.39
CA GLU A 141 -26.04 -12.86 -18.47
C GLU A 141 -26.01 -12.11 -17.13
N ILE A 142 -25.55 -10.86 -17.15
CA ILE A 142 -25.53 -9.99 -15.96
C ILE A 142 -26.92 -9.41 -15.72
N SER A 143 -27.54 -8.87 -16.78
CA SER A 143 -28.89 -8.31 -16.76
C SER A 143 -29.49 -8.39 -18.18
N ASP A 144 -30.81 -8.54 -18.26
CA ASP A 144 -31.59 -8.47 -19.50
C ASP A 144 -32.37 -7.16 -19.65
N VAL A 145 -32.31 -6.28 -18.64
CA VAL A 145 -32.94 -4.97 -18.60
C VAL A 145 -31.92 -3.90 -18.24
N ARG A 146 -32.25 -2.63 -18.51
CA ARG A 146 -31.48 -1.50 -18.00
C ARG A 146 -31.58 -1.45 -16.49
N ASP A 147 -30.48 -1.73 -15.81
CA ASP A 147 -30.37 -1.74 -14.35
C ASP A 147 -29.36 -0.71 -13.80
N PHE A 148 -28.99 0.27 -14.62
CA PHE A 148 -28.00 1.32 -14.32
C PHE A 148 -28.43 2.71 -14.81
N ALA A 149 -27.79 3.74 -14.25
CA ALA A 149 -27.95 5.13 -14.66
C ALA A 149 -26.61 5.87 -14.72
N PHE A 150 -26.55 6.82 -15.65
CA PHE A 150 -25.49 7.81 -15.71
C PHE A 150 -25.95 9.11 -15.08
N ASN A 151 -24.98 9.84 -14.54
CA ASN A 151 -25.14 11.20 -14.06
C ASN A 151 -24.08 12.07 -14.75
N MET A 152 -24.50 12.91 -15.69
CA MET A 152 -23.57 13.78 -16.41
C MET A 152 -23.04 14.88 -15.47
N SER A 153 -21.89 15.46 -15.77
CA SER A 153 -21.30 16.50 -14.92
C SER A 153 -20.79 17.67 -15.74
N VAL A 154 -21.13 18.89 -15.33
CA VAL A 154 -20.69 20.15 -15.95
C VAL A 154 -20.19 21.10 -14.87
N GLY A 155 -19.23 21.97 -15.19
CA GLY A 155 -18.71 22.93 -14.20
C GLY A 155 -18.20 24.24 -14.77
N TYR A 156 -19.11 25.21 -14.99
CA TYR A 156 -18.85 26.57 -15.50
C TYR A 156 -19.81 27.59 -14.90
N ASP A 157 -19.66 28.83 -15.32
CA ASP A 157 -20.74 29.81 -15.35
C ASP A 157 -21.86 29.42 -16.34
N LEU A 158 -23.00 30.07 -16.24
CA LEU A 158 -24.16 29.82 -17.09
C LEU A 158 -23.85 30.07 -18.57
N GLU A 159 -23.05 31.09 -18.86
CA GLU A 159 -22.65 31.43 -20.24
C GLU A 159 -21.84 30.30 -20.88
N GLY A 160 -20.91 29.69 -20.14
CA GLY A 160 -20.16 28.51 -20.57
C GLY A 160 -21.06 27.31 -20.84
N ILE A 161 -22.04 27.05 -19.97
CA ILE A 161 -23.00 25.94 -20.13
C ILE A 161 -23.89 26.12 -21.35
N LYS A 162 -24.25 27.36 -21.69
CA LYS A 162 -25.07 27.71 -22.86
C LYS A 162 -24.30 27.68 -24.18
N THR A 163 -22.98 27.52 -24.16
CA THR A 163 -22.22 27.40 -25.41
C THR A 163 -22.68 26.16 -26.19
N GLU A 164 -22.74 26.28 -27.51
CA GLU A 164 -23.15 25.18 -28.41
C GLU A 164 -22.41 23.87 -28.10
N LYS A 165 -21.11 23.96 -27.77
CA LYS A 165 -20.28 22.82 -27.39
C LYS A 165 -20.83 22.05 -26.17
N ILE A 166 -21.19 22.74 -25.09
CA ILE A 166 -21.71 22.11 -23.87
C ILE A 166 -23.20 21.77 -24.02
N ASP A 167 -23.95 22.59 -24.74
CA ASP A 167 -25.36 22.36 -25.04
C ASP A 167 -25.57 21.05 -25.81
N ASN A 168 -24.77 20.84 -26.87
CA ASN A 168 -24.77 19.61 -27.67
C ASN A 168 -24.42 18.38 -26.83
N TYR A 169 -23.49 18.50 -25.87
CA TYR A 169 -23.17 17.44 -24.92
C TYR A 169 -24.37 17.07 -24.05
N ILE A 170 -25.05 18.07 -23.47
CA ILE A 170 -26.21 17.85 -22.59
C ILE A 170 -27.37 17.23 -23.38
N GLU A 171 -27.77 17.85 -24.50
CA GLU A 171 -28.89 17.36 -25.31
C GLU A 171 -28.61 16.01 -25.95
N GLY A 172 -27.38 15.79 -26.44
CA GLY A 172 -26.96 14.52 -27.00
C GLY A 172 -26.99 13.38 -26.00
N LEU A 173 -26.59 13.61 -24.74
CA LEU A 173 -26.66 12.59 -23.68
C LEU A 173 -28.08 12.42 -23.13
N LYS A 174 -28.93 13.44 -23.18
CA LYS A 174 -30.36 13.24 -22.88
C LYS A 174 -30.99 12.29 -23.88
N TYR A 175 -30.72 12.50 -25.17
CA TYR A 175 -31.31 11.71 -26.25
C TYR A 175 -30.35 11.51 -27.42
N ALA A 176 -29.76 10.32 -27.51
CA ALA A 176 -28.66 10.07 -28.43
C ALA A 176 -29.08 9.62 -29.84
N ALA A 177 -30.36 9.33 -30.10
CA ALA A 177 -30.80 8.63 -31.32
C ALA A 177 -30.36 9.28 -32.63
N ASN A 178 -30.24 10.61 -32.63
CA ASN A 178 -29.92 11.40 -33.81
C ASN A 178 -28.41 11.59 -34.03
N THR A 179 -27.57 11.20 -33.06
CA THR A 179 -26.13 11.40 -33.13
C THR A 179 -25.45 10.35 -34.01
N GLU A 180 -24.33 10.73 -34.62
CA GLU A 180 -23.56 9.86 -35.51
C GLU A 180 -23.10 8.59 -34.77
N ILE A 181 -22.47 8.77 -33.60
CA ILE A 181 -21.99 7.64 -32.80
C ILE A 181 -23.10 6.65 -32.40
N TRP A 182 -24.32 7.13 -32.12
CA TRP A 182 -25.45 6.23 -31.84
C TRP A 182 -25.81 5.41 -33.07
N LYS A 183 -25.98 6.06 -34.23
CA LYS A 183 -26.36 5.40 -35.48
C LYS A 183 -25.30 4.38 -35.90
N GLU A 184 -24.04 4.75 -35.84
CA GLU A 184 -22.90 3.88 -36.14
C GLU A 184 -22.86 2.67 -35.21
N SER A 185 -23.01 2.88 -33.90
CA SER A 185 -22.96 1.82 -32.91
C SER A 185 -24.11 0.83 -33.07
N ILE A 186 -25.34 1.33 -33.26
CA ILE A 186 -26.51 0.47 -33.48
C ILE A 186 -26.42 -0.27 -34.82
N ALA A 187 -25.97 0.40 -35.90
CA ALA A 187 -25.76 -0.24 -37.20
C ALA A 187 -24.72 -1.37 -37.09
N PHE A 188 -23.58 -1.10 -36.46
CA PHE A 188 -22.54 -2.10 -36.23
C PHE A 188 -23.08 -3.32 -35.50
N LEU A 189 -23.84 -3.13 -34.40
CA LEU A 189 -24.41 -4.25 -33.64
C LEU A 189 -25.38 -5.09 -34.50
N LYS A 190 -26.23 -4.44 -35.31
CA LYS A 190 -27.19 -5.13 -36.18
C LYS A 190 -26.50 -5.91 -37.30
N GLU A 191 -25.51 -5.30 -37.95
CA GLU A 191 -24.72 -5.93 -39.02
C GLU A 191 -23.86 -7.08 -38.49
N ASN A 192 -23.48 -7.03 -37.20
CA ASN A 192 -22.60 -7.99 -36.56
C ASN A 192 -23.29 -8.82 -35.47
N LEU A 193 -24.59 -9.08 -35.60
CA LEU A 193 -25.34 -9.94 -34.68
C LEU A 193 -24.71 -11.33 -34.50
N TYR A 194 -24.01 -11.85 -35.52
CA TYR A 194 -23.29 -13.12 -35.47
C TYR A 194 -22.17 -13.17 -34.42
N LEU A 195 -21.71 -12.03 -33.90
CA LEU A 195 -20.72 -11.96 -32.83
C LEU A 195 -21.30 -12.35 -31.46
N PHE A 196 -22.62 -12.30 -31.30
CA PHE A 196 -23.30 -12.52 -30.03
C PHE A 196 -23.98 -13.88 -29.99
N LYS A 197 -23.95 -14.55 -28.84
CA LYS A 197 -24.63 -15.84 -28.62
C LYS A 197 -26.01 -15.64 -27.99
N LYS A 198 -26.26 -14.53 -27.30
CA LYS A 198 -27.49 -14.29 -26.51
C LYS A 198 -28.22 -13.00 -26.83
N VAL A 199 -27.62 -12.11 -27.61
CA VAL A 199 -28.22 -10.83 -28.03
C VAL A 199 -29.00 -11.05 -29.33
N THR A 200 -30.24 -10.59 -29.37
CA THR A 200 -31.09 -10.61 -30.57
C THR A 200 -31.22 -9.22 -31.20
N ALA A 201 -31.70 -9.15 -32.44
CA ALA A 201 -32.03 -7.87 -33.08
C ALA A 201 -33.05 -7.06 -32.26
N GLU A 202 -34.03 -7.74 -31.67
CA GLU A 202 -35.06 -7.13 -30.82
C GLU A 202 -34.45 -6.53 -29.54
N ASP A 203 -33.44 -7.18 -28.95
CA ASP A 203 -32.72 -6.62 -27.79
C ASP A 203 -32.01 -5.32 -28.16
N ILE A 204 -31.41 -5.23 -29.36
CA ILE A 204 -30.78 -4.00 -29.87
C ILE A 204 -31.83 -2.90 -30.10
N ASP A 205 -32.97 -3.25 -30.70
CA ASP A 205 -34.07 -2.31 -30.96
C ASP A 205 -34.71 -1.77 -29.66
N LYS A 206 -34.64 -2.52 -28.57
CA LYS A 206 -35.10 -2.10 -27.24
C LYS A 206 -34.15 -1.16 -26.51
N ILE A 207 -32.92 -0.97 -26.99
CA ILE A 207 -31.96 -0.07 -26.35
C ILE A 207 -32.51 1.36 -26.42
N SER A 208 -32.91 1.89 -25.26
CA SER A 208 -33.49 3.24 -25.16
C SER A 208 -32.45 4.30 -25.52
N PRO A 209 -32.74 5.24 -26.44
CA PRO A 209 -31.87 6.37 -26.75
C PRO A 209 -31.77 7.41 -25.63
N ASN A 210 -32.54 7.26 -24.55
CA ASN A 210 -32.49 8.15 -23.39
C ASN A 210 -31.29 7.77 -22.50
N VAL A 211 -30.10 8.27 -22.83
CA VAL A 211 -28.84 7.82 -22.20
C VAL A 211 -28.70 8.31 -20.77
N CYS A 212 -29.01 9.59 -20.50
CA CYS A 212 -28.79 10.21 -19.20
C CYS A 212 -29.89 11.24 -18.88
N ARG A 213 -30.48 11.13 -17.68
CA ARG A 213 -31.60 11.99 -17.24
C ARG A 213 -31.23 12.95 -16.12
N SER A 214 -30.03 12.82 -15.57
CA SER A 214 -29.57 13.61 -14.43
C SER A 214 -28.23 14.26 -14.67
N ILE A 215 -28.02 15.38 -14.00
CA ILE A 215 -26.81 16.18 -14.09
C ILE A 215 -26.34 16.60 -12.69
N CYS A 216 -25.03 16.53 -12.48
CA CYS A 216 -24.37 17.17 -11.36
C CYS A 216 -23.76 18.50 -11.82
N LEU A 217 -24.16 19.58 -11.16
CA LEU A 217 -23.48 20.86 -11.24
C LEU A 217 -22.25 20.84 -10.33
N SER A 218 -21.07 20.74 -10.94
CA SER A 218 -19.77 20.86 -10.26
C SER A 218 -19.36 22.32 -10.23
N THR A 219 -19.64 23.03 -9.15
CA THR A 219 -19.31 24.45 -9.02
C THR A 219 -17.80 24.65 -8.83
N LEU A 220 -17.21 25.60 -9.57
CA LEU A 220 -15.83 26.03 -9.36
C LEU A 220 -15.69 26.73 -7.99
N HIS A 221 -14.51 26.61 -7.38
CA HIS A 221 -14.19 27.38 -6.17
C HIS A 221 -14.39 28.87 -6.42
N GLY A 222 -15.03 29.56 -5.49
CA GLY A 222 -15.38 30.99 -5.67
C GLY A 222 -16.63 31.29 -6.50
N CYS A 223 -17.39 30.29 -6.97
CA CYS A 223 -18.61 30.54 -7.75
C CYS A 223 -19.72 31.19 -6.88
N PRO A 224 -20.25 32.37 -7.26
CA PRO A 224 -21.26 33.06 -6.45
C PRO A 224 -22.55 32.24 -6.29
N PRO A 225 -23.22 32.26 -5.13
CA PRO A 225 -24.45 31.50 -4.90
C PRO A 225 -25.57 31.81 -5.91
N ALA A 226 -25.69 33.08 -6.30
CA ALA A 226 -26.66 33.50 -7.31
C ALA A 226 -26.39 32.88 -8.68
N GLU A 227 -25.12 32.67 -9.05
CA GLU A 227 -24.74 32.03 -10.31
C GLU A 227 -25.06 30.53 -10.27
N ILE A 228 -24.77 29.87 -9.14
CA ILE A 228 -25.14 28.47 -8.89
C ILE A 228 -26.66 28.29 -9.04
N GLU A 229 -27.47 29.16 -8.42
CA GLU A 229 -28.94 29.11 -8.51
C GLU A 229 -29.41 29.33 -9.96
N ARG A 230 -28.82 30.29 -10.69
CA ARG A 230 -29.15 30.57 -12.10
C ARG A 230 -28.89 29.36 -13.00
N ILE A 231 -27.75 28.70 -12.81
CA ILE A 231 -27.40 27.49 -13.57
C ILE A 231 -28.36 26.36 -13.24
N ALA A 232 -28.59 26.09 -11.95
CA ALA A 232 -29.49 25.02 -11.52
C ALA A 232 -30.91 25.24 -12.05
N ARG A 233 -31.43 26.48 -12.01
CA ARG A 233 -32.73 26.84 -12.60
C ARG A 233 -32.76 26.58 -14.09
N TYR A 234 -31.72 26.96 -14.84
CA TYR A 234 -31.63 26.69 -16.27
C TYR A 234 -31.63 25.18 -16.58
N LEU A 235 -30.89 24.39 -15.82
CA LEU A 235 -30.85 22.93 -15.96
C LEU A 235 -32.23 22.30 -15.66
N ILE A 236 -32.92 22.81 -14.66
CA ILE A 236 -34.24 22.35 -14.23
C ILE A 236 -35.35 22.75 -15.22
N SER A 237 -35.41 24.02 -15.65
CA SER A 237 -36.52 24.55 -16.45
C SER A 237 -36.33 24.34 -17.94
N GLU A 238 -35.17 24.71 -18.47
CA GLU A 238 -34.91 24.68 -19.91
C GLU A 238 -34.42 23.31 -20.35
N LYS A 239 -33.48 22.73 -19.60
CA LYS A 239 -32.92 21.41 -19.93
C LYS A 239 -33.77 20.25 -19.43
N LYS A 240 -34.68 20.47 -18.48
CA LYS A 240 -35.60 19.45 -17.92
C LYS A 240 -34.85 18.19 -17.44
N VAL A 241 -33.75 18.38 -16.71
CA VAL A 241 -32.95 17.27 -16.15
C VAL A 241 -32.96 17.28 -14.63
N HIS A 242 -32.94 16.08 -14.05
CA HIS A 242 -32.79 15.91 -12.60
C HIS A 242 -31.45 16.47 -12.16
N THR A 243 -31.43 17.29 -11.11
CA THR A 243 -30.23 18.11 -10.83
C THR A 243 -29.70 17.84 -9.43
N PHE A 244 -28.41 17.52 -9.36
CA PHE A 244 -27.61 17.56 -8.14
C PHE A 244 -26.74 18.82 -8.12
N ILE A 245 -26.66 19.50 -6.98
CA ILE A 245 -25.63 20.52 -6.74
C ILE A 245 -24.51 19.91 -5.91
N LYS A 246 -23.27 20.05 -6.36
CA LYS A 246 -22.09 19.63 -5.59
C LYS A 246 -21.89 20.55 -4.39
N CYS A 247 -21.79 19.98 -3.20
CA CYS A 247 -21.49 20.68 -1.95
C CYS A 247 -20.16 20.18 -1.36
N ASN A 248 -19.28 21.12 -1.02
CA ASN A 248 -17.97 20.84 -0.46
C ASN A 248 -17.97 21.00 1.08
N PRO A 249 -17.10 20.28 1.81
CA PRO A 249 -16.91 20.43 3.25
C PRO A 249 -16.53 21.82 3.72
N THR A 250 -16.17 22.74 2.82
CA THR A 250 -15.96 24.16 3.14
C THR A 250 -17.19 24.78 3.83
N LEU A 251 -18.39 24.24 3.60
CA LEU A 251 -19.63 24.60 4.32
C LEU A 251 -19.60 24.33 5.83
N LEU A 252 -18.66 23.52 6.33
CA LEU A 252 -18.48 23.28 7.76
C LEU A 252 -17.70 24.39 8.46
N GLY A 253 -16.93 25.19 7.72
CA GLY A 253 -16.03 26.21 8.25
C GLY A 253 -14.62 25.68 8.53
N TYR A 254 -13.64 26.58 8.44
CA TYR A 254 -12.21 26.26 8.55
C TYR A 254 -11.87 25.61 9.91
N GLU A 255 -12.32 26.21 11.01
CA GLU A 255 -12.05 25.72 12.37
C GLU A 255 -12.57 24.29 12.58
N PHE A 256 -13.76 23.97 12.07
CA PHE A 256 -14.31 22.63 12.18
C PHE A 256 -13.43 21.62 11.41
N ALA A 257 -13.11 21.92 10.15
CA ALA A 257 -12.30 21.04 9.33
C ALA A 257 -10.90 20.83 9.93
N ARG A 258 -10.28 21.91 10.42
CA ARG A 258 -8.96 21.87 11.02
C ARG A 258 -8.93 21.05 12.31
N ASN A 259 -9.91 21.26 13.20
CA ASN A 259 -9.99 20.55 14.47
C ASN A 259 -10.23 19.05 14.27
N ILE A 260 -11.16 18.67 13.39
CA ILE A 260 -11.46 17.26 13.09
C ILE A 260 -10.22 16.55 12.52
N LEU A 261 -9.54 17.16 11.55
CA LEU A 261 -8.35 16.56 10.96
C LEU A 261 -7.22 16.43 11.99
N ASN A 262 -7.04 17.40 12.89
CA ASN A 262 -6.04 17.31 13.96
C ASN A 262 -6.38 16.20 14.97
N GLU A 263 -7.63 16.10 15.41
CA GLU A 263 -8.07 15.06 16.36
C GLU A 263 -7.86 13.64 15.80
N MET A 264 -7.94 13.48 14.48
CA MET A 264 -7.74 12.20 13.81
C MET A 264 -6.29 11.92 13.36
N GLY A 265 -5.35 12.81 13.68
CA GLY A 265 -3.90 12.66 13.38
C GLY A 265 -3.47 13.11 11.97
N TYR A 266 -4.25 13.98 11.31
CA TYR A 266 -3.98 14.55 10.00
C TYR A 266 -3.48 16.00 10.08
N GLU A 267 -2.76 16.38 11.14
CA GLU A 267 -2.23 17.75 11.32
C GLU A 267 -1.20 18.16 10.25
N TYR A 268 -0.60 17.19 9.55
CA TYR A 268 0.35 17.46 8.46
C TYR A 268 -0.32 17.90 7.15
N ILE A 269 -1.64 17.75 7.02
CA ILE A 269 -2.38 18.18 5.83
C ILE A 269 -2.57 19.68 5.93
N THR A 270 -1.94 20.44 5.04
CA THR A 270 -1.96 21.91 5.08
C THR A 270 -3.06 22.48 4.18
N PHE A 271 -3.82 23.45 4.66
CA PHE A 271 -4.78 24.25 3.90
C PHE A 271 -5.06 25.56 4.66
N ASP A 272 -5.53 26.59 3.95
CA ASP A 272 -5.87 27.89 4.52
C ASP A 272 -7.40 28.15 4.48
N ASP A 273 -7.81 29.36 4.87
CA ASP A 273 -9.21 29.76 4.93
C ASP A 273 -9.74 30.37 3.62
N HIS A 274 -8.94 30.41 2.55
CA HIS A 274 -9.31 31.05 1.28
C HIS A 274 -10.56 30.42 0.66
N HIS A 275 -10.55 29.11 0.48
CA HIS A 275 -11.71 28.39 -0.08
C HIS A 275 -12.94 28.47 0.82
N PHE A 276 -12.76 28.52 2.15
CA PHE A 276 -13.86 28.63 3.09
C PHE A 276 -14.58 29.99 3.01
N LYS A 277 -13.86 31.06 2.68
CA LYS A 277 -14.42 32.41 2.54
C LYS A 277 -15.04 32.67 1.17
N ASN A 278 -14.46 32.07 0.12
CA ASN A 278 -14.83 32.36 -1.26
C ASN A 278 -15.87 31.39 -1.83
N ASP A 279 -15.94 30.15 -1.34
CA ASP A 279 -16.95 29.19 -1.78
C ASP A 279 -18.35 29.54 -1.29
N LEU A 280 -19.34 28.76 -1.73
CA LEU A 280 -20.72 28.82 -1.25
C LEU A 280 -20.77 28.80 0.29
N GLN A 281 -21.40 29.81 0.88
CA GLN A 281 -21.57 29.95 2.32
C GLN A 281 -22.82 29.21 2.81
N TRP A 282 -22.81 28.76 4.08
CA TRP A 282 -23.89 27.93 4.65
C TRP A 282 -25.29 28.57 4.53
N ASN A 283 -25.44 29.82 4.95
CA ASN A 283 -26.74 30.49 4.95
C ASN A 283 -27.29 30.65 3.53
N ASP A 284 -26.43 31.00 2.56
CA ASP A 284 -26.80 31.12 1.16
C ASP A 284 -27.17 29.77 0.56
N ALA A 285 -26.42 28.71 0.91
CA ALA A 285 -26.71 27.35 0.48
C ALA A 285 -28.11 26.90 0.93
N VAL A 286 -28.47 27.15 2.19
CA VAL A 286 -29.78 26.76 2.74
C VAL A 286 -30.92 27.47 2.02
N VAL A 287 -30.80 28.79 1.81
CA VAL A 287 -31.82 29.58 1.12
C VAL A 287 -31.96 29.13 -0.34
N MET A 288 -30.84 28.96 -1.05
CA MET A 288 -30.81 28.51 -2.44
C MET A 288 -31.42 27.11 -2.59
N ILE A 289 -31.03 26.16 -1.76
CA ILE A 289 -31.51 24.77 -1.82
C ILE A 289 -33.03 24.72 -1.59
N ASN A 290 -33.57 25.45 -0.62
CA ASN A 290 -35.03 25.49 -0.40
C ASN A 290 -35.77 25.97 -1.67
N ARG A 291 -35.29 27.05 -2.30
CA ARG A 291 -35.88 27.57 -3.53
C ARG A 291 -35.81 26.56 -4.69
N LEU A 292 -34.68 25.86 -4.81
CA LEU A 292 -34.48 24.88 -5.88
C LEU A 292 -35.31 23.60 -5.67
N ILE A 293 -35.54 23.17 -4.42
CA ILE A 293 -36.44 22.05 -4.11
C ILE A 293 -37.85 22.37 -4.63
N ASP A 294 -38.37 23.56 -4.35
CA ASP A 294 -39.72 23.94 -4.76
C ASP A 294 -39.78 24.17 -6.27
N PHE A 295 -38.77 24.83 -6.85
CA PHE A 295 -38.69 25.05 -8.30
C PHE A 295 -38.57 23.76 -9.11
N ALA A 296 -37.85 22.75 -8.60
CA ALA A 296 -37.73 21.45 -9.25
C ALA A 296 -39.09 20.73 -9.29
N LYS A 297 -39.86 20.77 -8.19
CA LYS A 297 -41.22 20.22 -8.14
C LYS A 297 -42.16 20.91 -9.14
N GLU A 298 -42.11 22.24 -9.23
CA GLU A 298 -42.88 23.01 -10.21
C GLU A 298 -42.55 22.63 -11.67
N ASN A 299 -41.34 22.12 -11.91
CA ASN A 299 -40.86 21.72 -13.23
C ASN A 299 -40.93 20.21 -13.49
N GLU A 300 -41.53 19.44 -12.58
CA GLU A 300 -41.68 17.97 -12.66
C GLU A 300 -40.33 17.22 -12.74
N VAL A 301 -39.29 17.76 -12.10
CA VAL A 301 -38.00 17.11 -11.95
C VAL A 301 -37.60 17.00 -10.48
N GLU A 302 -36.83 15.97 -10.16
CA GLU A 302 -36.21 15.80 -8.85
C GLU A 302 -34.91 16.62 -8.68
N PHE A 303 -34.64 17.00 -7.43
CA PHE A 303 -33.47 17.77 -7.03
C PHE A 303 -32.81 17.15 -5.79
N GLY A 304 -31.48 17.20 -5.72
CA GLY A 304 -30.72 16.76 -4.57
C GLY A 304 -29.37 17.47 -4.44
N VAL A 305 -28.57 17.03 -3.49
CA VAL A 305 -27.17 17.47 -3.37
C VAL A 305 -26.21 16.31 -3.53
N LYS A 306 -25.02 16.61 -4.06
CA LYS A 306 -23.90 15.69 -4.14
C LYS A 306 -22.83 16.15 -3.15
N LEU A 307 -22.44 15.31 -2.21
CA LEU A 307 -21.30 15.58 -1.35
C LEU A 307 -20.00 15.14 -2.04
N THR A 308 -19.05 16.06 -2.06
CA THR A 308 -17.81 15.93 -2.85
C THR A 308 -16.98 14.70 -2.54
N ASN A 309 -16.25 14.27 -3.57
CA ASN A 309 -15.18 13.28 -3.53
C ASN A 309 -13.79 13.90 -3.26
N THR A 310 -13.69 15.23 -3.19
CA THR A 310 -12.43 15.97 -3.06
C THR A 310 -12.52 17.18 -2.12
N PHE A 311 -11.41 17.51 -1.45
CA PHE A 311 -11.25 18.68 -0.60
C PHE A 311 -9.92 19.38 -0.91
N PRO A 312 -9.89 20.70 -1.19
CA PRO A 312 -8.68 21.39 -1.61
C PRO A 312 -7.67 21.50 -0.46
N VAL A 313 -6.40 21.21 -0.75
CA VAL A 313 -5.27 21.28 0.20
C VAL A 313 -4.01 21.77 -0.52
N GLN A 314 -3.00 22.18 0.24
CA GLN A 314 -1.70 22.60 -0.28
C GLN A 314 -0.75 21.41 -0.41
N ILE A 315 0.14 21.47 -1.41
CA ILE A 315 1.24 20.52 -1.59
C ILE A 315 2.37 20.93 -0.64
N ALA A 316 2.39 20.33 0.56
CA ALA A 316 3.36 20.66 1.61
C ALA A 316 4.47 19.61 1.77
N ASN A 317 4.29 18.40 1.23
CA ASN A 317 5.22 17.28 1.40
C ASN A 317 5.71 16.68 0.06
N ASN A 318 5.67 17.46 -1.04
CA ASN A 318 6.04 17.02 -2.39
C ASN A 318 5.26 15.77 -2.85
N GLU A 319 3.99 15.68 -2.46
CA GLU A 319 3.11 14.56 -2.78
C GLU A 319 2.87 14.43 -4.28
N LEU A 320 2.74 15.58 -4.94
CA LEU A 320 2.47 15.80 -6.37
C LEU A 320 3.18 17.09 -6.82
N PRO A 321 3.40 17.31 -8.12
CA PRO A 321 3.91 18.58 -8.63
C PRO A 321 2.85 19.70 -8.52
N GLY A 322 3.28 20.92 -8.16
CA GLY A 322 2.41 22.10 -8.06
C GLY A 322 2.37 22.71 -6.66
N ASN A 323 1.37 23.57 -6.41
CA ASN A 323 1.16 24.23 -5.11
C ASN A 323 -0.11 23.75 -4.38
N GLU A 324 -1.14 23.32 -5.13
CA GLU A 324 -2.43 22.88 -4.61
C GLU A 324 -2.79 21.52 -5.18
N MET A 325 -3.52 20.73 -4.41
CA MET A 325 -4.05 19.43 -4.79
C MET A 325 -5.39 19.16 -4.10
N TYR A 326 -6.07 18.10 -4.51
CA TYR A 326 -7.36 17.69 -3.99
C TYR A 326 -7.23 16.41 -3.17
N MET A 327 -7.53 16.49 -1.87
CA MET A 327 -7.54 15.38 -0.94
C MET A 327 -8.86 14.58 -1.03
N SER A 328 -8.75 13.26 -0.92
CA SER A 328 -9.83 12.28 -0.93
C SER A 328 -9.48 11.07 -0.05
N GLY A 329 -10.38 10.09 0.03
CA GLY A 329 -10.15 8.86 0.79
C GLY A 329 -10.49 9.02 2.27
N ARG A 330 -9.83 8.24 3.14
CA ARG A 330 -10.21 8.12 4.55
C ARG A 330 -10.15 9.43 5.35
N SER A 331 -9.25 10.35 4.99
CA SER A 331 -9.17 11.69 5.61
C SER A 331 -10.35 12.60 5.26
N LEU A 332 -11.02 12.36 4.12
CA LEU A 332 -12.18 13.13 3.69
C LEU A 332 -13.49 12.64 4.33
N TYR A 333 -13.58 11.35 4.66
CA TYR A 333 -14.78 10.74 5.25
C TYR A 333 -15.38 11.51 6.43
N PRO A 334 -14.62 11.86 7.49
CA PRO A 334 -15.18 12.55 8.67
C PRO A 334 -15.78 13.91 8.33
N LEU A 335 -15.18 14.63 7.39
CA LEU A 335 -15.69 15.93 6.93
C LEU A 335 -16.97 15.75 6.12
N THR A 336 -16.98 14.81 5.16
CA THR A 336 -18.14 14.60 4.29
C THR A 336 -19.35 14.04 5.05
N ILE A 337 -19.16 13.11 5.98
CA ILE A 337 -20.27 12.58 6.79
C ILE A 337 -20.82 13.62 7.78
N SER A 338 -19.95 14.49 8.31
CA SER A 338 -20.37 15.63 9.14
C SER A 338 -21.19 16.64 8.34
N LEU A 339 -20.81 16.92 7.09
CA LEU A 339 -21.59 17.76 6.20
C LEU A 339 -22.95 17.12 5.86
N ALA A 340 -22.96 15.82 5.59
CA ALA A 340 -24.21 15.07 5.35
C ALA A 340 -25.17 15.20 6.53
N ASN A 341 -24.65 15.05 7.76
CA ASN A 341 -25.42 15.20 8.99
C ASN A 341 -25.98 16.62 9.12
N ARG A 342 -25.15 17.66 8.91
CA ARG A 342 -25.57 19.06 9.01
C ARG A 342 -26.68 19.39 8.01
N ILE A 343 -26.55 18.97 6.75
CA ILE A 343 -27.56 19.14 5.71
C ILE A 343 -28.84 18.37 6.08
N SER A 344 -28.71 17.11 6.52
CA SER A 344 -29.86 16.28 6.82
C SER A 344 -30.67 16.82 8.01
N LYS A 345 -30.01 17.40 9.02
CA LYS A 345 -30.69 18.11 10.12
C LYS A 345 -31.46 19.33 9.63
N GLU A 346 -30.84 20.17 8.79
CA GLU A 346 -31.46 21.37 8.23
C GLU A 346 -32.73 21.04 7.42
N PHE A 347 -32.65 20.02 6.56
CA PHE A 347 -33.75 19.65 5.68
C PHE A 347 -34.67 18.55 6.24
N LYS A 348 -34.47 18.15 7.51
CA LYS A 348 -35.24 17.10 8.22
C LYS A 348 -35.24 15.76 7.47
N GLY A 349 -34.10 15.39 6.91
CA GLY A 349 -33.89 14.14 6.15
C GLY A 349 -34.58 14.07 4.79
N ARG A 350 -35.27 15.13 4.34
CA ARG A 350 -36.08 15.09 3.09
C ARG A 350 -35.26 15.30 1.82
N LEU A 351 -34.08 15.89 1.91
CA LEU A 351 -33.24 16.21 0.76
C LEU A 351 -32.42 14.97 0.36
N PRO A 352 -32.55 14.47 -0.88
CA PRO A 352 -31.69 13.39 -1.38
C PRO A 352 -30.22 13.78 -1.39
N ILE A 353 -29.35 12.86 -0.97
CA ILE A 353 -27.90 13.04 -0.92
C ILE A 353 -27.21 11.93 -1.71
N SER A 354 -26.50 12.30 -2.78
CA SER A 354 -25.43 11.47 -3.37
C SER A 354 -24.14 11.67 -2.56
N PHE A 355 -23.48 10.59 -2.15
CA PHE A 355 -22.32 10.64 -1.25
C PHE A 355 -21.06 10.08 -1.91
N SER A 356 -19.89 10.69 -1.66
CA SER A 356 -18.62 10.14 -2.17
C SER A 356 -17.40 10.22 -1.26
N GLY A 357 -17.39 11.11 -0.27
CA GLY A 357 -16.19 11.35 0.55
C GLY A 357 -15.78 10.14 1.37
N GLY A 358 -14.71 9.44 0.94
CA GLY A 358 -14.05 8.38 1.71
C GLY A 358 -14.85 7.10 1.93
N ALA A 359 -15.87 6.83 1.13
CA ALA A 359 -16.63 5.58 1.21
C ALA A 359 -15.78 4.37 0.74
N ASP A 360 -15.81 3.30 1.52
CA ASP A 360 -15.20 2.00 1.21
C ASP A 360 -15.96 0.85 1.91
N TYR A 361 -15.41 -0.36 1.88
CA TYR A 361 -16.06 -1.54 2.45
C TYR A 361 -16.38 -1.40 3.94
N PHE A 362 -15.54 -0.70 4.72
CA PHE A 362 -15.67 -0.66 6.17
C PHE A 362 -16.79 0.27 6.64
N ASN A 363 -17.22 1.24 5.82
CA ASN A 363 -18.25 2.21 6.18
C ASN A 363 -19.47 2.22 5.24
N ILE A 364 -19.42 1.56 4.07
CA ILE A 364 -20.49 1.65 3.06
C ILE A 364 -21.86 1.23 3.59
N LYS A 365 -21.90 0.17 4.40
CA LYS A 365 -23.13 -0.37 4.99
C LYS A 365 -23.79 0.65 5.92
N GLU A 366 -22.98 1.31 6.74
CA GLU A 366 -23.43 2.28 7.73
C GLU A 366 -23.92 3.56 7.05
N ILE A 367 -23.20 4.05 6.03
CA ILE A 367 -23.63 5.18 5.20
C ILE A 367 -24.99 4.85 4.56
N PHE A 368 -25.12 3.70 3.91
CA PHE A 368 -26.36 3.32 3.22
C PHE A 368 -27.55 3.16 4.18
N ASN A 369 -27.34 2.58 5.36
CA ASN A 369 -28.39 2.44 6.39
C ASN A 369 -28.95 3.77 6.91
N THR A 370 -28.23 4.88 6.74
CA THR A 370 -28.79 6.21 7.04
C THR A 370 -29.84 6.65 6.00
N GLY A 371 -29.97 5.96 4.86
CA GLY A 371 -30.82 6.36 3.74
C GLY A 371 -30.11 7.22 2.68
N ILE A 372 -28.80 7.46 2.84
CA ILE A 372 -27.97 8.13 1.84
C ILE A 372 -27.81 7.23 0.62
N GLN A 373 -28.20 7.74 -0.56
CA GLN A 373 -28.06 7.05 -1.84
C GLN A 373 -28.25 8.04 -3.01
N PRO A 374 -27.55 7.83 -4.14
CA PRO A 374 -26.53 6.79 -4.39
C PRO A 374 -25.20 7.07 -3.68
N ILE A 375 -24.29 6.09 -3.68
CA ILE A 375 -22.96 6.22 -3.06
C ILE A 375 -21.88 5.94 -4.10
N THR A 376 -21.05 6.93 -4.42
CA THR A 376 -19.95 6.78 -5.37
C THR A 376 -18.59 6.76 -4.70
N VAL A 377 -17.62 6.06 -5.30
CA VAL A 377 -16.28 5.90 -4.74
C VAL A 377 -15.19 6.39 -5.70
N ALA A 378 -14.09 6.89 -5.15
CA ALA A 378 -12.93 7.35 -5.93
C ALA A 378 -11.65 6.64 -5.47
N THR A 379 -11.14 6.97 -4.30
CA THR A 379 -9.83 6.49 -3.82
C THR A 379 -9.75 4.97 -3.70
N THR A 380 -10.83 4.30 -3.26
CA THR A 380 -10.80 2.84 -3.06
C THR A 380 -10.54 2.09 -4.37
N ILE A 381 -11.07 2.57 -5.50
CA ILE A 381 -10.88 1.97 -6.84
C ILE A 381 -9.59 2.45 -7.54
N LEU A 382 -8.82 3.35 -6.91
CA LEU A 382 -7.45 3.70 -7.29
C LEU A 382 -6.40 2.89 -6.50
N LYS A 383 -6.82 2.06 -5.55
CA LYS A 383 -5.95 1.19 -4.75
C LYS A 383 -5.97 -0.25 -5.28
N PRO A 384 -5.02 -1.12 -4.89
CA PRO A 384 -4.92 -2.49 -5.40
C PRO A 384 -6.24 -3.27 -5.28
N GLY A 385 -6.58 -4.06 -6.30
CA GLY A 385 -7.94 -4.58 -6.54
C GLY A 385 -8.81 -3.71 -7.45
N GLY A 386 -8.57 -2.39 -7.49
CA GLY A 386 -9.20 -1.47 -8.45
C GLY A 386 -10.73 -1.60 -8.50
N TYR A 387 -11.26 -1.75 -9.71
CA TYR A 387 -12.70 -1.92 -9.94
C TYR A 387 -13.28 -3.18 -9.28
N GLU A 388 -12.51 -4.26 -9.07
CA GLU A 388 -13.03 -5.51 -8.49
C GLU A 388 -13.60 -5.30 -7.08
N ARG A 389 -13.14 -4.25 -6.37
CA ARG A 389 -13.68 -3.84 -5.07
C ARG A 389 -15.16 -3.48 -5.12
N LEU A 390 -15.65 -2.99 -6.27
CA LEU A 390 -17.06 -2.60 -6.44
C LEU A 390 -18.00 -3.79 -6.20
N LYS A 391 -17.56 -5.03 -6.46
CA LYS A 391 -18.40 -6.22 -6.26
C LYS A 391 -18.69 -6.40 -4.79
N GLN A 392 -17.65 -6.32 -3.97
CA GLN A 392 -17.77 -6.43 -2.51
C GLN A 392 -18.68 -5.32 -1.95
N LEU A 393 -18.54 -4.08 -2.46
CA LEU A 393 -19.41 -2.97 -2.04
C LEU A 393 -20.86 -3.23 -2.43
N ALA A 394 -21.13 -3.62 -3.68
CA ALA A 394 -22.46 -3.90 -4.19
C ALA A 394 -23.12 -5.06 -3.42
N GLU A 395 -22.43 -6.19 -3.24
CA GLU A 395 -22.94 -7.34 -2.48
C GLU A 395 -23.20 -7.01 -0.99
N THR A 396 -22.49 -6.03 -0.43
CA THR A 396 -22.69 -5.58 0.97
C THR A 396 -23.99 -4.80 1.13
N VAL A 397 -24.37 -3.99 0.14
CA VAL A 397 -25.56 -3.13 0.19
C VAL A 397 -26.79 -3.76 -0.49
N GLU A 398 -26.60 -4.73 -1.39
CA GLU A 398 -27.69 -5.41 -2.12
C GLU A 398 -28.82 -5.90 -1.18
N PRO A 399 -28.55 -6.57 -0.04
CA PRO A 399 -29.61 -7.03 0.86
C PRO A 399 -30.40 -5.91 1.55
N LEU A 400 -29.93 -4.66 1.45
CA LEU A 400 -30.50 -3.49 2.11
C LEU A 400 -31.35 -2.63 1.17
N LEU A 401 -31.40 -2.95 -0.14
CA LEU A 401 -32.15 -2.19 -1.11
C LEU A 401 -33.65 -2.12 -0.74
N THR A 402 -34.20 -0.91 -0.69
CA THR A 402 -35.61 -0.67 -0.28
C THR A 402 -36.51 -0.11 -1.37
N GLY A 403 -36.03 0.08 -2.61
CA GLY A 403 -36.83 0.68 -3.67
C GLY A 403 -36.67 2.21 -3.74
N PRO A 404 -37.76 2.99 -3.73
CA PRO A 404 -37.70 4.46 -3.75
C PRO A 404 -36.97 5.07 -2.55
N PHE A 405 -36.56 6.34 -2.71
CA PHE A 405 -36.05 7.13 -1.60
C PHE A 405 -37.15 7.44 -0.58
N HIS A 406 -36.90 7.12 0.71
CA HIS A 406 -37.84 7.32 1.81
C HIS A 406 -37.41 8.40 2.81
N GLY A 407 -36.34 9.14 2.51
CA GLY A 407 -35.71 10.09 3.43
C GLY A 407 -34.50 9.52 4.15
N ILE A 408 -33.69 10.42 4.70
CA ILE A 408 -32.50 10.11 5.50
C ILE A 408 -32.88 10.04 6.98
N ASN A 409 -32.47 8.96 7.65
CA ASN A 409 -32.53 8.82 9.10
C ASN A 409 -31.47 9.73 9.75
N VAL A 410 -31.93 10.91 10.19
CA VAL A 410 -31.08 11.94 10.78
C VAL A 410 -30.44 11.48 12.10
N GLU A 411 -31.12 10.66 12.90
CA GLU A 411 -30.58 10.16 14.17
C GLU A 411 -29.43 9.17 13.95
N ALA A 412 -29.60 8.23 13.02
CA ALA A 412 -28.56 7.29 12.64
C ALA A 412 -27.35 7.99 12.02
N LEU A 413 -27.58 9.01 11.17
CA LEU A 413 -26.52 9.79 10.57
C LEU A 413 -25.77 10.66 11.59
N ASP A 414 -26.48 11.22 12.58
CA ASP A 414 -25.87 11.98 13.66
C ASP A 414 -25.00 11.10 14.56
N TYR A 415 -25.45 9.88 14.84
CA TYR A 415 -24.63 8.88 15.53
C TYR A 415 -23.36 8.57 14.73
N LEU A 416 -23.49 8.30 13.42
CA LEU A 416 -22.35 7.98 12.55
C LEU A 416 -21.34 9.14 12.51
N ALA A 417 -21.81 10.38 12.30
CA ALA A 417 -20.95 11.56 12.23
C ALA A 417 -20.23 11.88 13.55
N ARG A 418 -20.83 11.56 14.72
CA ARG A 418 -20.18 11.76 16.03
C ARG A 418 -19.12 10.70 16.35
N ASN A 419 -19.26 9.49 15.82
CA ASN A 419 -18.38 8.37 16.16
C ASN A 419 -17.25 8.13 15.15
N VAL A 420 -17.31 8.74 13.97
CA VAL A 420 -16.27 8.57 12.92
C VAL A 420 -14.86 8.92 13.39
N ILE A 421 -14.72 9.88 14.30
CA ILE A 421 -13.42 10.31 14.87
C ILE A 421 -12.78 9.26 15.77
N TYR A 422 -13.53 8.25 16.21
CA TYR A 422 -13.03 7.14 17.04
C TYR A 422 -12.87 5.83 16.26
N ASP A 423 -13.26 5.81 14.98
CA ASP A 423 -13.12 4.62 14.15
C ASP A 423 -11.66 4.41 13.73
N LYS A 424 -11.09 3.30 14.18
CA LYS A 424 -9.73 2.87 13.85
C LYS A 424 -9.44 2.79 12.35
N ASN A 425 -10.46 2.60 11.50
CA ASN A 425 -10.30 2.53 10.04
C ASN A 425 -9.96 3.90 9.43
N HIS A 426 -10.26 4.99 10.14
CA HIS A 426 -10.17 6.34 9.63
C HIS A 426 -9.13 7.20 10.35
N LEU A 427 -8.64 6.76 11.52
CA LEU A 427 -7.53 7.39 12.24
C LEU A 427 -6.20 7.27 11.48
N LYS A 428 -5.36 8.32 11.50
CA LYS A 428 -4.05 8.27 10.84
C LYS A 428 -3.10 7.27 11.51
N GLU A 429 -3.06 7.29 12.85
CA GLU A 429 -2.07 6.54 13.65
C GLU A 429 -2.21 5.02 13.54
N THR A 430 -3.41 4.53 13.24
CA THR A 430 -3.71 3.10 13.13
C THR A 430 -3.11 2.45 11.88
N ARG A 431 -2.75 3.27 10.87
CA ARG A 431 -2.09 2.82 9.65
C ARG A 431 -0.95 3.79 9.30
N PRO A 432 0.23 3.62 9.92
CA PRO A 432 1.40 4.41 9.56
C PRO A 432 1.92 3.95 8.20
N VAL A 433 1.77 4.82 7.21
CA VAL A 433 2.13 4.57 5.82
C VAL A 433 3.55 5.07 5.53
N LYS A 434 4.43 4.14 5.16
CA LYS A 434 5.76 4.43 4.59
C LYS A 434 5.88 3.70 3.24
N SER A 435 6.77 4.19 2.38
CA SER A 435 7.00 3.55 1.07
C SER A 435 7.27 2.05 1.20
N ARG A 436 6.46 1.25 0.49
CA ARG A 436 6.59 -0.22 0.43
C ARG A 436 7.57 -0.67 -0.64
N LYS A 437 8.10 0.28 -1.42
CA LYS A 437 9.16 0.01 -2.38
C LYS A 437 10.36 -0.60 -1.69
N THR A 438 10.92 -1.59 -2.35
CA THR A 438 12.22 -2.18 -2.00
C THR A 438 13.29 -1.51 -2.85
N SER A 439 14.56 -1.67 -2.51
CA SER A 439 15.68 -1.10 -3.29
C SER A 439 15.87 -1.70 -4.69
N SER A 440 15.24 -2.83 -5.04
CA SER A 440 15.40 -3.43 -6.36
C SER A 440 14.76 -2.57 -7.46
N LEU A 441 15.47 -2.38 -8.57
CA LEU A 441 14.91 -1.79 -9.79
C LEU A 441 13.77 -2.65 -10.34
N LEU A 442 12.84 -2.03 -11.06
CA LEU A 442 11.77 -2.72 -11.79
C LEU A 442 12.38 -3.40 -13.03
N PRO A 443 12.44 -4.75 -13.10
CA PRO A 443 12.95 -5.41 -14.29
C PRO A 443 11.92 -5.29 -15.43
N LEU A 444 12.41 -5.35 -16.68
CA LEU A 444 11.56 -5.33 -17.88
C LEU A 444 10.61 -6.55 -17.90
N TYR A 445 11.15 -7.72 -17.56
CA TYR A 445 10.49 -9.03 -17.49
C TYR A 445 10.46 -9.56 -16.05
N ASP A 446 9.63 -10.58 -15.74
CA ASP A 446 9.64 -11.32 -14.46
C ASP A 446 9.58 -10.44 -13.19
N CYS A 447 8.67 -9.47 -13.16
CA CYS A 447 8.60 -8.50 -12.06
C CYS A 447 7.76 -8.92 -10.85
N ALA A 448 7.03 -10.04 -10.87
CA ALA A 448 6.26 -10.45 -9.71
C ALA A 448 7.23 -10.81 -8.57
N LYS A 449 6.97 -10.32 -7.35
CA LYS A 449 7.75 -10.68 -6.17
C LYS A 449 6.92 -10.50 -4.91
N ALA A 450 7.30 -11.19 -3.86
CA ALA A 450 6.77 -11.00 -2.52
C ALA A 450 7.68 -10.01 -1.77
N PRO A 451 7.34 -8.71 -1.68
CA PRO A 451 8.21 -7.72 -1.04
C PRO A 451 8.47 -7.99 0.45
N CYS A 452 7.61 -8.75 1.12
CA CYS A 452 7.86 -9.23 2.47
C CYS A 452 9.08 -10.17 2.55
N LYS A 453 9.34 -10.96 1.51
CA LYS A 453 10.49 -11.86 1.34
C LYS A 453 11.67 -11.12 0.72
N ASP A 454 11.44 -10.43 -0.39
CA ASP A 454 12.47 -9.77 -1.20
C ASP A 454 12.52 -8.28 -0.88
N GLY A 455 13.40 -7.89 0.03
CA GLY A 455 13.60 -6.50 0.48
C GLY A 455 12.96 -6.16 1.83
N GLY A 456 12.01 -6.97 2.31
CA GLY A 456 11.42 -6.86 3.64
C GLY A 456 12.17 -7.65 4.71
N CYS A 457 12.30 -8.97 4.54
CA CYS A 457 12.96 -9.85 5.51
C CYS A 457 14.46 -10.00 5.21
N PRO A 458 15.38 -9.63 6.14
CA PRO A 458 16.82 -9.71 5.88
C PRO A 458 17.35 -11.13 5.56
N ILE A 459 16.67 -12.17 6.02
CA ILE A 459 17.04 -13.57 5.76
C ILE A 459 16.35 -14.17 4.52
N HIS A 460 15.57 -13.36 3.78
CA HIS A 460 14.75 -13.78 2.65
C HIS A 460 13.81 -14.96 3.00
N GLN A 461 13.19 -14.86 4.18
CA GLN A 461 12.29 -15.88 4.69
C GLN A 461 11.16 -16.15 3.68
N GLN A 462 10.85 -17.43 3.45
CA GLN A 462 9.81 -17.92 2.54
C GLN A 462 8.41 -17.73 3.14
N ILE A 463 8.01 -16.46 3.27
CA ILE A 463 6.82 -16.00 4.00
C ILE A 463 5.51 -16.48 3.37
N PRO A 464 5.24 -16.26 2.06
CA PRO A 464 4.02 -16.78 1.44
C PRO A 464 3.84 -18.29 1.65
N GLU A 465 4.94 -19.04 1.61
CA GLU A 465 4.96 -20.49 1.71
C GLU A 465 4.58 -20.97 3.12
N TYR A 466 5.23 -20.47 4.19
CA TYR A 466 4.86 -20.91 5.54
C TYR A 466 3.52 -20.34 6.01
N LEU A 467 3.11 -19.14 5.56
CA LEU A 467 1.80 -18.59 5.89
C LEU A 467 0.68 -19.49 5.39
N LYS A 468 0.84 -20.03 4.18
CA LYS A 468 -0.09 -21.01 3.64
C LYS A 468 -0.13 -22.29 4.47
N MET A 469 1.03 -22.83 4.85
CA MET A 469 1.07 -24.06 5.66
C MET A 469 0.43 -23.84 7.05
N VAL A 470 0.67 -22.68 7.68
CA VAL A 470 0.03 -22.29 8.94
C VAL A 470 -1.49 -22.20 8.80
N SER A 471 -2.00 -21.63 7.71
CA SER A 471 -3.45 -21.50 7.50
C SER A 471 -4.16 -22.80 7.17
N GLU A 472 -3.43 -23.79 6.67
CA GLU A 472 -3.91 -25.16 6.50
C GLU A 472 -3.75 -26.02 7.78
N GLY A 473 -3.17 -25.47 8.86
CA GLY A 473 -2.89 -26.21 10.10
C GLY A 473 -1.71 -27.18 10.00
N LYS A 474 -0.92 -27.11 8.93
CA LYS A 474 0.28 -27.92 8.66
C LYS A 474 1.50 -27.31 9.33
N PHE A 475 1.51 -27.32 10.67
CA PHE A 475 2.54 -26.62 11.45
C PHE A 475 3.94 -27.23 11.30
N LYS A 476 4.05 -28.55 11.09
CA LYS A 476 5.33 -29.22 10.89
C LYS A 476 6.00 -28.74 9.61
N GLU A 477 5.28 -28.77 8.51
CA GLU A 477 5.72 -28.29 7.19
C GLU A 477 6.01 -26.79 7.22
N ALA A 478 5.17 -25.99 7.90
CA ALA A 478 5.43 -24.57 8.12
C ALA A 478 6.75 -24.34 8.86
N PHE A 479 7.02 -25.11 9.91
CA PHE A 479 8.24 -24.99 10.69
C PHE A 479 9.48 -25.42 9.88
N GLU A 480 9.39 -26.47 9.07
CA GLU A 480 10.45 -26.89 8.14
C GLU A 480 10.83 -25.78 7.15
N ILE A 481 9.82 -25.11 6.56
CA ILE A 481 10.04 -23.94 5.70
C ILE A 481 10.71 -22.82 6.50
N ILE A 482 10.29 -22.61 7.75
CA ILE A 482 10.82 -21.55 8.59
C ILE A 482 12.30 -21.78 8.94
N VAL A 483 12.64 -22.96 9.46
CA VAL A 483 13.97 -23.29 9.99
C VAL A 483 15.03 -23.44 8.89
N ASN A 484 14.61 -23.65 7.64
CA ASN A 484 15.48 -23.67 6.46
C ASN A 484 16.32 -22.40 6.37
N ASP A 485 15.70 -21.23 6.52
CA ASP A 485 16.33 -19.92 6.38
C ASP A 485 16.59 -19.21 7.71
N ASN A 486 16.02 -19.72 8.81
CA ASN A 486 16.05 -19.10 10.12
C ASN A 486 16.57 -20.05 11.21
N SER A 487 17.73 -19.73 11.77
CA SER A 487 18.36 -20.43 12.90
C SER A 487 17.81 -20.03 14.27
N SER A 488 16.95 -19.02 14.36
CA SER A 488 16.36 -18.55 15.61
C SER A 488 14.86 -18.29 15.48
N PRO A 489 14.06 -19.31 15.06
CA PRO A 489 12.64 -19.15 14.82
C PRO A 489 11.84 -18.83 16.08
N ALA A 490 12.21 -19.33 17.25
CA ALA A 490 11.50 -19.05 18.50
C ALA A 490 11.71 -17.60 18.94
N VAL A 491 12.96 -17.13 19.00
CA VAL A 491 13.29 -15.73 19.34
C VAL A 491 12.66 -14.77 18.33
N LEU A 492 12.82 -15.02 17.03
CA LEU A 492 12.24 -14.18 15.97
C LEU A 492 10.72 -14.36 15.78
N GLY A 493 10.10 -15.31 16.48
CA GLY A 493 8.65 -15.42 16.60
C GLY A 493 8.08 -14.49 17.67
N VAL A 494 8.92 -13.99 18.59
CA VAL A 494 8.47 -13.13 19.70
C VAL A 494 8.94 -11.69 19.52
N ILE A 495 10.25 -11.47 19.32
CA ILE A 495 10.87 -10.13 19.36
C ILE A 495 11.47 -9.68 18.04
N CYS A 496 11.00 -10.23 16.91
CA CYS A 496 11.40 -9.73 15.60
C CYS A 496 10.82 -8.32 15.35
N ASP A 497 11.65 -7.46 14.77
CA ASP A 497 11.34 -6.12 14.26
C ASP A 497 10.48 -6.14 12.98
N HIS A 498 10.18 -7.33 12.47
CA HIS A 498 9.13 -7.63 11.49
C HIS A 498 9.04 -6.65 10.28
N GLN A 499 10.19 -6.21 9.77
CA GLN A 499 10.29 -5.30 8.62
C GLN A 499 9.54 -5.80 7.36
N CYS A 500 9.36 -7.12 7.26
CA CYS A 500 8.52 -7.76 6.26
C CYS A 500 7.04 -7.32 6.27
N GLN A 501 6.47 -6.99 7.44
CA GLN A 501 5.10 -6.49 7.55
C GLN A 501 4.97 -5.07 6.98
N HIS A 502 5.97 -4.21 7.20
CA HIS A 502 6.06 -2.85 6.64
C HIS A 502 6.16 -2.84 5.10
N LYS A 503 6.46 -3.99 4.49
CA LYS A 503 6.52 -4.18 3.03
C LYS A 503 5.37 -5.02 2.48
N CYS A 504 4.46 -5.49 3.33
CA CYS A 504 3.33 -6.32 2.91
C CYS A 504 2.36 -5.50 2.04
N THR A 505 2.00 -6.01 0.86
CA THR A 505 1.06 -5.35 -0.07
C THR A 505 -0.37 -5.28 0.47
N ARG A 506 -0.74 -6.08 1.48
CA ARG A 506 -2.01 -5.91 2.20
C ARG A 506 -2.11 -4.58 2.93
N LEU A 507 -0.98 -3.92 3.24
CA LEU A 507 -0.98 -2.54 3.73
C LEU A 507 -1.53 -1.53 2.73
N ASP A 508 -1.73 -1.89 1.46
CA ASP A 508 -2.40 -1.04 0.45
C ASP A 508 -3.91 -1.33 0.38
N TYR A 509 -4.32 -2.50 0.88
CA TYR A 509 -5.72 -2.86 1.10
C TYR A 509 -6.19 -2.27 2.43
N GLU A 510 -5.75 -2.85 3.54
CA GLU A 510 -6.06 -2.43 4.89
C GLU A 510 -4.84 -2.51 5.82
N GLU A 511 -4.45 -3.72 6.26
CA GLU A 511 -3.41 -3.95 7.25
C GLU A 511 -2.52 -5.13 6.86
N SER A 512 -1.29 -5.17 7.38
CA SER A 512 -0.35 -6.26 7.08
C SER A 512 -0.85 -7.61 7.59
N LEU A 513 -0.36 -8.69 6.99
CA LEU A 513 -0.52 -10.03 7.56
C LEU A 513 0.21 -10.14 8.91
N ARG A 514 -0.28 -10.99 9.82
CA ARG A 514 0.34 -11.32 11.12
C ARG A 514 1.52 -12.29 10.94
N ILE A 515 2.52 -11.85 10.19
CA ILE A 515 3.68 -12.64 9.75
C ILE A 515 4.47 -13.18 10.96
N ARG A 516 4.75 -12.32 11.95
CA ARG A 516 5.48 -12.72 13.17
C ARG A 516 4.68 -13.75 13.99
N ASP A 517 3.38 -13.54 14.15
CA ASP A 517 2.53 -14.42 14.96
C ASP A 517 2.34 -15.79 14.30
N ALA A 518 2.21 -15.85 12.97
CA ALA A 518 2.14 -17.11 12.25
C ALA A 518 3.42 -17.94 12.44
N LYS A 519 4.60 -17.29 12.42
CA LYS A 519 5.87 -17.94 12.76
C LYS A 519 5.87 -18.45 14.19
N LYS A 520 5.44 -17.63 15.16
CA LYS A 520 5.32 -18.04 16.57
C LYS A 520 4.40 -19.25 16.72
N LYS A 521 3.27 -19.27 16.00
CA LYS A 521 2.32 -20.38 16.01
C LYS A 521 2.97 -21.67 15.50
N ALA A 522 3.70 -21.62 14.39
CA ALA A 522 4.44 -22.78 13.89
C ALA A 522 5.47 -23.30 14.90
N VAL A 523 6.24 -22.39 15.54
CA VAL A 523 7.19 -22.74 16.61
C VAL A 523 6.50 -23.50 17.74
N LEU A 524 5.44 -22.92 18.30
CA LEU A 524 4.76 -23.48 19.47
C LEU A 524 4.07 -24.83 19.22
N ASN A 525 3.79 -25.17 17.96
CA ASN A 525 3.08 -26.40 17.61
C ASN A 525 3.98 -27.50 17.01
N ALA A 526 5.20 -27.18 16.55
CA ALA A 526 6.01 -28.13 15.78
C ALA A 526 7.51 -28.16 16.12
N MET A 527 8.04 -27.13 16.80
CA MET A 527 9.49 -27.06 17.04
C MET A 527 10.00 -28.19 17.94
N ASP A 528 9.26 -28.53 18.99
CA ASP A 528 9.67 -29.58 19.94
C ASP A 528 9.71 -30.96 19.25
N ILE A 529 8.72 -31.26 18.40
CA ILE A 529 8.69 -32.47 17.56
C ILE A 529 9.89 -32.49 16.59
N TYR A 530 10.18 -31.36 15.95
CA TYR A 530 11.32 -31.25 15.04
C TYR A 530 12.65 -31.51 15.77
N LEU A 531 12.83 -30.97 16.97
CA LEU A 531 14.02 -31.17 17.79
C LEU A 531 14.23 -32.64 18.18
N GLU A 532 13.16 -33.37 18.49
CA GLU A 532 13.21 -34.81 18.80
C GLU A 532 13.61 -35.67 17.59
N GLU A 533 13.21 -35.26 16.39
CA GLU A 533 13.50 -35.98 15.15
C GLU A 533 14.89 -35.64 14.55
N MET A 534 15.50 -34.53 14.97
CA MET A 534 16.80 -34.08 14.46
C MET A 534 17.91 -35.10 14.72
N LYS A 535 18.71 -35.34 13.69
CA LYS A 535 19.96 -36.11 13.79
C LYS A 535 21.12 -35.21 13.38
N PRO A 536 22.23 -35.19 14.13
CA PRO A 536 23.39 -34.37 13.78
C PRO A 536 23.95 -34.83 12.44
N ALA A 537 24.21 -33.87 11.55
CA ALA A 537 24.82 -34.17 10.26
C ALA A 537 26.20 -34.79 10.46
N LYS A 538 26.61 -35.71 9.57
CA LYS A 538 27.98 -36.23 9.58
C LYS A 538 28.94 -35.10 9.21
N VAL A 539 30.06 -34.98 9.93
CA VAL A 539 31.16 -34.11 9.51
C VAL A 539 31.81 -34.72 8.27
N ILE A 540 31.72 -34.01 7.14
CA ILE A 540 32.27 -34.42 5.84
C ILE A 540 33.41 -33.52 5.38
N SER A 541 33.49 -32.30 5.90
CA SER A 541 34.63 -31.42 5.66
C SER A 541 35.87 -31.89 6.41
N LYS A 542 37.04 -31.72 5.80
CA LYS A 542 38.33 -31.80 6.49
C LYS A 542 38.74 -30.48 7.14
N LYS A 543 38.09 -29.38 6.75
CA LYS A 543 38.36 -28.03 7.27
C LYS A 543 37.51 -27.75 8.51
N LYS A 544 38.07 -27.00 9.46
CA LYS A 544 37.46 -26.66 10.76
C LYS A 544 37.14 -25.18 10.86
N VAL A 545 36.10 -24.86 11.63
CA VAL A 545 35.65 -23.48 11.87
C VAL A 545 35.59 -23.22 13.37
N VAL A 546 36.12 -22.08 13.79
CA VAL A 546 35.89 -21.54 15.14
C VAL A 546 35.06 -20.26 15.06
N VAL A 547 34.06 -20.16 15.94
CA VAL A 547 33.20 -18.98 16.08
C VAL A 547 33.43 -18.39 17.46
N ILE A 548 33.73 -17.09 17.54
CA ILE A 548 33.97 -16.38 18.79
C ILE A 548 32.72 -15.57 19.15
N GLY A 549 32.04 -15.97 20.22
CA GLY A 549 30.78 -15.41 20.69
C GLY A 549 29.58 -16.29 20.31
N ALA A 550 28.75 -16.61 21.31
CA ALA A 550 27.52 -17.37 21.17
C ALA A 550 26.28 -16.47 21.12
N GLY A 551 26.39 -15.23 20.63
CA GLY A 551 25.23 -14.39 20.30
C GLY A 551 24.44 -14.90 19.08
N PRO A 552 23.34 -14.24 18.67
CA PRO A 552 22.53 -14.69 17.54
C PRO A 552 23.34 -14.93 16.25
N GLY A 553 24.26 -14.03 15.89
CA GLY A 553 25.11 -14.20 14.69
C GLY A 553 26.05 -15.41 14.78
N GLY A 554 26.63 -15.66 15.97
CA GLY A 554 27.55 -16.78 16.19
C GLY A 554 26.84 -18.13 16.22
N VAL A 555 25.76 -18.26 16.98
CA VAL A 555 24.95 -19.49 17.04
C VAL A 555 24.39 -19.83 15.67
N SER A 556 23.91 -18.83 14.92
CA SER A 556 23.38 -19.02 13.57
C SER A 556 24.44 -19.51 12.60
N THR A 557 25.63 -18.90 12.62
CA THR A 557 26.74 -19.30 11.73
C THR A 557 27.16 -20.73 12.04
N ALA A 558 27.29 -21.06 13.32
CA ALA A 558 27.65 -22.40 13.74
C ALA A 558 26.61 -23.45 13.33
N TYR A 559 25.33 -23.16 13.55
CA TYR A 559 24.23 -24.04 13.15
C TYR A 559 24.21 -24.30 11.63
N PHE A 560 24.24 -23.24 10.81
CA PHE A 560 24.18 -23.38 9.35
C PHE A 560 25.40 -24.11 8.78
N LEU A 561 26.61 -23.89 9.30
CA LEU A 561 27.79 -24.62 8.88
C LEU A 561 27.75 -26.09 9.33
N ARG A 562 27.37 -26.32 10.60
CA ARG A 562 27.36 -27.66 11.19
C ARG A 562 26.34 -28.58 10.53
N ARG A 563 25.13 -28.09 10.23
CA ARG A 563 24.09 -28.88 9.55
C ARG A 563 24.48 -29.27 8.12
N ASN A 564 25.40 -28.53 7.50
CA ASN A 564 25.99 -28.83 6.18
C ASN A 564 27.33 -29.62 6.28
N GLY A 565 27.66 -30.16 7.45
CA GLY A 565 28.76 -31.12 7.62
C GLY A 565 30.15 -30.54 7.85
N MET A 566 30.24 -29.29 8.33
CA MET A 566 31.49 -28.71 8.86
C MET A 566 31.73 -29.11 10.33
N ASP A 567 32.98 -29.20 10.78
CA ASP A 567 33.32 -29.28 12.21
C ASP A 567 33.41 -27.85 12.78
N VAL A 568 32.54 -27.53 13.73
CA VAL A 568 32.38 -26.16 14.24
C VAL A 568 32.42 -26.14 15.77
N THR A 569 33.27 -25.27 16.29
CA THR A 569 33.37 -24.96 17.73
C THR A 569 33.01 -23.49 17.96
N VAL A 570 32.14 -23.25 18.93
CA VAL A 570 31.78 -21.90 19.41
C VAL A 570 32.47 -21.67 20.75
N LEU A 571 33.24 -20.59 20.87
CA LEU A 571 33.88 -20.14 22.10
C LEU A 571 33.11 -18.93 22.64
N GLU A 572 32.56 -19.04 23.85
CA GLU A 572 31.79 -17.99 24.51
C GLU A 572 32.43 -17.60 25.84
N LYS A 573 32.56 -16.29 26.09
CA LYS A 573 33.20 -15.77 27.30
C LYS A 573 32.32 -15.89 28.54
N ARG A 574 31.00 -15.93 28.36
CA ARG A 574 30.01 -16.09 29.46
C ARG A 574 29.57 -17.55 29.60
N ASP A 575 28.66 -17.81 30.55
CA ASP A 575 28.21 -19.16 30.97
C ASP A 575 26.99 -19.69 30.20
N LYS A 576 26.27 -18.81 29.49
CA LYS A 576 25.05 -19.09 28.72
C LYS A 576 25.12 -18.51 27.29
N PRO A 577 24.42 -19.11 26.32
CA PRO A 577 24.41 -18.67 24.93
C PRO A 577 23.51 -17.43 24.71
N TYR A 578 23.38 -17.01 23.45
CA TYR A 578 22.50 -15.96 22.93
C TYR A 578 22.80 -14.51 23.32
N GLY A 579 23.88 -14.23 24.06
CA GLY A 579 24.39 -12.87 24.28
C GLY A 579 23.32 -11.90 24.81
N ILE A 580 23.19 -10.71 24.22
CA ILE A 580 22.23 -9.66 24.63
C ILE A 580 20.80 -10.21 24.81
N VAL A 581 20.35 -11.13 23.96
CA VAL A 581 19.00 -11.74 24.07
C VAL A 581 18.83 -12.49 25.39
N GLN A 582 19.87 -13.18 25.85
CA GLN A 582 19.85 -13.96 27.09
C GLN A 582 20.10 -13.11 28.33
N TYR A 583 21.05 -12.18 28.31
CA TYR A 583 21.48 -11.44 29.51
C TYR A 583 20.79 -10.10 29.72
N VAL A 584 20.37 -9.43 28.65
CA VAL A 584 19.89 -8.03 28.70
C VAL A 584 18.39 -7.94 28.48
N ILE A 585 17.84 -8.66 27.48
CA ILE A 585 16.41 -8.53 27.15
C ILE A 585 15.56 -9.08 28.33
N PRO A 586 14.56 -8.31 28.83
CA PRO A 586 13.73 -8.70 29.97
C PRO A 586 12.85 -9.94 29.72
N GLU A 587 12.51 -10.69 30.77
CA GLU A 587 11.67 -11.89 30.66
C GLU A 587 10.24 -11.62 30.17
N PHE A 588 9.68 -10.44 30.48
CA PHE A 588 8.35 -10.04 29.97
C PHE A 588 8.34 -9.82 28.44
N ARG A 589 9.51 -9.69 27.81
CA ARG A 589 9.66 -9.62 26.35
C ARG A 589 9.87 -11.00 25.75
N ILE A 590 10.75 -11.80 26.37
CA ILE A 590 11.05 -13.15 25.90
C ILE A 590 11.44 -14.08 27.05
N SER A 591 10.79 -15.24 27.12
CA SER A 591 11.08 -16.28 28.10
C SER A 591 12.40 -17.00 27.80
N HIS A 592 13.08 -17.48 28.85
CA HIS A 592 14.24 -18.36 28.73
C HIS A 592 13.95 -19.64 27.93
N GLU A 593 12.74 -20.20 28.02
CA GLU A 593 12.32 -21.38 27.25
C GLU A 593 12.45 -21.17 25.74
N MET A 594 11.97 -20.03 25.23
CA MET A 594 12.06 -19.69 23.80
C MET A 594 13.51 -19.50 23.33
N ILE A 595 14.37 -18.94 24.17
CA ILE A 595 15.81 -18.80 23.86
C ILE A 595 16.47 -20.18 23.84
N ASN A 596 16.15 -21.04 24.82
CA ASN A 596 16.70 -22.38 24.91
C ASN A 596 16.29 -23.25 23.71
N ARG A 597 15.03 -23.15 23.24
CA ARG A 597 14.58 -23.85 22.03
C ARG A 597 15.50 -23.61 20.84
N ASP A 598 15.82 -22.34 20.55
CA ASP A 598 16.71 -22.01 19.42
C ASP A 598 18.15 -22.47 19.67
N TYR A 599 18.64 -22.42 20.92
CA TYR A 599 19.93 -23.00 21.29
C TYR A 599 19.99 -24.51 21.04
N GLN A 600 18.93 -25.25 21.38
CA GLN A 600 18.87 -26.70 21.17
C GLN A 600 18.91 -27.08 19.68
N LEU A 601 18.45 -26.23 18.75
CA LEU A 601 18.65 -26.47 17.31
C LEU A 601 20.14 -26.62 16.96
N ALA A 602 20.98 -25.72 17.49
CA ALA A 602 22.42 -25.76 17.25
C ALA A 602 23.08 -26.97 17.93
N VAL A 603 22.68 -27.28 19.17
CA VAL A 603 23.19 -28.44 19.92
C VAL A 603 22.82 -29.75 19.21
N ASN A 604 21.56 -29.94 18.83
CA ASN A 604 21.08 -31.15 18.16
C ASN A 604 21.66 -31.31 16.73
N ALA A 605 22.02 -30.20 16.06
CA ALA A 605 22.79 -30.25 14.82
C ALA A 605 24.24 -30.75 15.04
N GLY A 606 24.74 -30.70 16.27
CA GLY A 606 26.06 -31.19 16.68
C GLY A 606 27.12 -30.11 16.84
N VAL A 607 26.72 -28.85 17.08
CA VAL A 607 27.67 -27.74 17.35
C VAL A 607 28.33 -27.95 18.71
N LYS A 608 29.65 -27.74 18.80
CA LYS A 608 30.38 -27.80 20.07
C LYS A 608 30.43 -26.40 20.68
N PHE A 609 29.98 -26.26 21.91
CA PHE A 609 30.06 -25.01 22.66
C PHE A 609 31.07 -25.13 23.80
N VAL A 610 31.93 -24.14 23.95
CA VAL A 610 32.86 -23.98 25.07
C VAL A 610 32.60 -22.63 25.72
N PHE A 611 32.05 -22.66 26.93
CA PHE A 611 31.69 -21.47 27.70
C PHE A 611 32.80 -21.06 28.67
N ASN A 612 32.72 -19.85 29.21
CA ASN A 612 33.68 -19.29 30.16
C ASN A 612 35.13 -19.24 29.63
N VAL A 613 35.30 -19.00 28.33
CA VAL A 613 36.64 -18.82 27.74
C VAL A 613 37.15 -17.40 27.91
N ASN A 614 38.47 -17.20 27.75
CA ASN A 614 39.06 -15.87 27.75
C ASN A 614 38.53 -15.03 26.56
N GLU A 615 38.12 -13.79 26.81
CA GLU A 615 37.63 -12.89 25.77
C GLU A 615 38.73 -12.34 24.86
N ASN A 616 39.99 -12.36 25.33
CA ASN A 616 41.16 -11.98 24.55
C ASN A 616 41.60 -13.15 23.68
N TYR A 617 41.13 -13.17 22.43
CA TYR A 617 41.53 -14.14 21.42
C TYR A 617 42.66 -13.61 20.53
N ASN A 618 43.51 -14.52 20.05
CA ASN A 618 44.49 -14.26 19.01
C ASN A 618 44.13 -15.03 17.73
N VAL A 619 43.78 -14.30 16.68
CA VAL A 619 43.36 -14.84 15.38
C VAL A 619 44.47 -15.68 14.75
N ASP A 620 45.73 -15.28 14.86
CA ASP A 620 46.85 -15.99 14.24
C ASP A 620 47.16 -17.31 14.98
N GLU A 621 46.88 -17.38 16.29
CA GLU A 621 46.92 -18.64 17.05
C GLU A 621 45.75 -19.56 16.68
N LEU A 622 44.53 -19.03 16.63
CA LEU A 622 43.34 -19.80 16.22
C LEU A 622 43.52 -20.38 14.81
N LYS A 623 44.14 -19.65 13.88
CA LYS A 623 44.42 -20.12 12.51
C LYS A 623 45.41 -21.29 12.43
N LYS A 624 46.11 -21.64 13.51
CA LYS A 624 46.94 -22.86 13.55
C LYS A 624 46.11 -24.13 13.69
N GLU A 625 44.91 -24.02 14.28
CA GLU A 625 44.02 -25.16 14.56
C GLU A 625 42.76 -25.17 13.69
N TYR A 626 42.32 -23.99 13.23
CA TYR A 626 41.09 -23.79 12.47
C TYR A 626 41.38 -23.12 11.13
N ASP A 627 40.72 -23.59 10.07
CA ASP A 627 40.84 -23.02 8.73
C ASP A 627 40.11 -21.69 8.58
N PHE A 628 39.01 -21.51 9.33
CA PHE A 628 38.18 -20.32 9.33
C PHE A 628 37.88 -19.82 10.74
N VAL A 629 37.87 -18.50 10.90
CA VAL A 629 37.53 -17.81 12.16
C VAL A 629 36.35 -16.87 11.90
N VAL A 630 35.31 -16.95 12.72
CA VAL A 630 34.16 -16.03 12.65
C VAL A 630 34.06 -15.27 13.97
N LEU A 631 34.18 -13.95 13.92
CA LEU A 631 34.06 -13.07 15.08
C LEU A 631 32.60 -12.59 15.20
N ALA A 632 31.94 -12.95 16.30
CA ALA A 632 30.54 -12.66 16.56
C ALA A 632 30.34 -12.13 18.01
N THR A 633 31.23 -11.22 18.43
CA THR A 633 31.36 -10.74 19.81
C THR A 633 30.31 -9.71 20.22
N GLY A 634 29.55 -9.15 19.28
CA GLY A 634 28.48 -8.17 19.52
C GLY A 634 28.98 -6.75 19.83
N ALA A 635 28.05 -5.86 20.20
CA ALA A 635 28.32 -4.48 20.58
C ALA A 635 27.98 -4.27 22.06
N TRP A 636 28.99 -4.31 22.94
CA TRP A 636 28.82 -4.23 24.40
C TRP A 636 29.38 -2.94 25.01
N LYS A 637 30.03 -2.08 24.22
CA LYS A 637 30.63 -0.84 24.73
C LYS A 637 29.55 0.22 24.92
N LYS A 638 29.62 0.97 26.02
CA LYS A 638 28.68 2.07 26.34
C LYS A 638 28.62 3.08 25.18
N ALA A 639 27.42 3.53 24.82
CA ALA A 639 27.27 4.64 23.90
C ALA A 639 27.73 5.95 24.54
N ALA A 640 28.13 6.93 23.72
CA ALA A 640 28.42 8.27 24.23
C ALA A 640 27.15 8.88 24.83
N SER A 641 27.29 9.50 26.00
CA SER A 641 26.20 10.23 26.62
C SER A 641 25.88 11.52 25.85
N PRO A 642 24.59 11.88 25.70
CA PRO A 642 24.21 13.21 25.25
C PRO A 642 24.31 14.27 26.36
N VAL A 643 24.47 13.86 27.63
CA VAL A 643 24.69 14.76 28.78
C VAL A 643 26.15 15.21 28.78
N LYS A 644 26.39 16.52 28.89
CA LYS A 644 27.74 17.10 28.86
C LYS A 644 28.39 17.18 30.24
N GLU A 645 27.60 17.39 31.28
CA GLU A 645 28.05 17.52 32.68
C GLU A 645 27.33 16.51 33.56
N GLY A 646 28.07 15.66 34.27
CA GLY A 646 27.53 14.63 35.16
C GLY A 646 27.20 13.29 34.49
N GLU A 647 27.96 12.90 33.47
CA GLU A 647 27.83 11.59 32.80
C GLU A 647 28.04 10.42 33.80
N GLU A 648 28.86 10.62 34.82
CA GLU A 648 29.16 9.64 35.87
C GLU A 648 27.95 9.25 36.73
N TYR A 649 26.92 10.10 36.79
CA TYR A 649 25.67 9.82 37.50
C TYR A 649 24.67 9.00 36.68
N LEU A 650 24.95 8.77 35.39
CA LEU A 650 24.08 8.02 34.50
C LEU A 650 24.34 6.52 34.60
N ARG A 651 23.27 5.74 34.59
CA ARG A 651 23.38 4.29 34.41
C ARG A 651 23.38 3.94 32.93
N ASP A 652 24.25 3.02 32.52
CA ASP A 652 24.21 2.46 31.17
C ASP A 652 23.01 1.54 31.00
N SER A 653 22.36 1.58 29.84
CA SER A 653 21.16 0.77 29.57
C SER A 653 21.37 -0.74 29.62
N LEU A 654 22.50 -1.25 29.10
CA LEU A 654 22.77 -2.69 29.10
C LEU A 654 23.05 -3.17 30.53
N GLU A 655 23.89 -2.42 31.25
CA GLU A 655 24.22 -2.69 32.65
C GLU A 655 22.98 -2.63 33.55
N PHE A 656 22.11 -1.64 33.34
CA PHE A 656 20.85 -1.49 34.06
C PHE A 656 19.93 -2.70 33.87
N LEU A 657 19.67 -3.09 32.62
CA LEU A 657 18.78 -4.21 32.29
C LEU A 657 19.34 -5.55 32.78
N GLU A 658 20.65 -5.77 32.61
CA GLU A 658 21.32 -6.97 33.12
C GLU A 658 21.24 -7.05 34.64
N SER A 659 21.50 -5.94 35.34
CA SER A 659 21.38 -5.86 36.81
C SER A 659 19.94 -6.11 37.27
N ALA A 660 18.96 -5.56 36.56
CA ALA A 660 17.54 -5.77 36.86
C ALA A 660 17.17 -7.25 36.73
N LYS A 661 17.67 -7.92 35.68
CA LYS A 661 17.42 -9.35 35.46
C LYS A 661 18.08 -10.21 36.55
N ASN A 662 19.35 -9.96 36.86
CA ASN A 662 20.09 -10.73 37.86
C ASN A 662 19.57 -10.54 39.30
N SER A 663 18.96 -9.38 39.60
CA SER A 663 18.39 -9.07 40.91
C SER A 663 16.90 -9.39 41.05
N ASN A 664 16.27 -10.01 40.03
CA ASN A 664 14.82 -10.19 39.97
C ASN A 664 14.06 -8.88 40.22
N LEU A 665 14.47 -7.82 39.50
CA LEU A 665 13.91 -6.46 39.54
C LEU A 665 14.09 -5.72 40.87
N ASN A 666 14.89 -6.24 41.82
CA ASN A 666 15.15 -5.60 43.10
C ASN A 666 16.29 -4.56 43.00
N LEU A 667 16.08 -3.52 42.20
CA LEU A 667 16.99 -2.38 42.09
C LEU A 667 16.48 -1.19 42.90
N SER A 668 17.38 -0.55 43.66
CA SER A 668 17.09 0.74 44.29
C SER A 668 17.25 1.86 43.25
N LEU A 669 16.13 2.36 42.73
CA LEU A 669 16.08 3.41 41.70
C LEU A 669 15.51 4.74 42.20
N GLY A 670 14.89 4.77 43.37
CA GLY A 670 14.10 5.91 43.85
C GLY A 670 12.71 5.94 43.23
N LYS A 671 12.03 7.09 43.31
CA LYS A 671 10.63 7.25 42.90
C LYS A 671 10.49 7.68 41.44
N ASN A 672 11.36 8.57 40.98
CA ASN A 672 11.31 9.17 39.66
C ASN A 672 12.50 8.73 38.81
N VAL A 673 12.25 8.06 37.68
CA VAL A 673 13.32 7.58 36.79
C VAL A 673 13.18 8.20 35.39
N ALA A 674 14.29 8.68 34.82
CA ALA A 674 14.34 9.12 33.43
C ALA A 674 15.13 8.15 32.56
N ILE A 675 14.64 7.90 31.35
CA ILE A 675 15.32 7.11 30.33
C ILE A 675 15.62 8.02 29.13
N ILE A 676 16.89 8.18 28.78
CA ILE A 676 17.31 8.99 27.64
C ILE A 676 17.31 8.11 26.38
N GLY A 677 16.44 8.40 25.41
CA GLY A 677 16.39 7.67 24.15
C GLY A 677 14.97 7.49 23.62
N GLY A 678 14.82 6.70 22.54
CA GLY A 678 13.50 6.39 21.97
C GLY A 678 13.45 5.10 21.14
N GLY A 679 14.50 4.28 21.21
CA GLY A 679 14.55 2.96 20.56
C GLY A 679 14.04 1.85 21.48
N SER A 680 14.03 0.61 20.98
CA SER A 680 13.51 -0.55 21.74
C SER A 680 14.19 -0.74 23.10
N VAL A 681 15.51 -0.49 23.20
CA VAL A 681 16.23 -0.55 24.49
C VAL A 681 15.69 0.48 25.49
N ALA A 682 15.31 1.68 25.04
CA ALA A 682 14.72 2.70 25.92
C ALA A 682 13.33 2.26 26.41
N MET A 683 12.53 1.62 25.55
CA MET A 683 11.23 1.05 25.94
C MET A 683 11.40 -0.06 26.97
N ASP A 684 12.35 -0.98 26.74
CA ASP A 684 12.65 -2.06 27.68
C ASP A 684 13.17 -1.52 29.02
N CYS A 685 14.03 -0.50 29.01
CA CYS A 685 14.50 0.17 30.24
C CYS A 685 13.35 0.82 31.01
N ALA A 686 12.49 1.56 30.32
CA ALA A 686 11.36 2.26 30.97
C ALA A 686 10.39 1.28 31.62
N ARG A 687 10.00 0.24 30.89
CA ARG A 687 9.09 -0.80 31.36
C ARG A 687 9.70 -1.65 32.46
N THR A 688 11.01 -1.87 32.45
CA THR A 688 11.73 -2.56 33.52
C THR A 688 11.79 -1.69 34.78
N ALA A 689 12.09 -0.40 34.65
CA ALA A 689 12.12 0.54 35.77
C ALA A 689 10.78 0.62 36.48
N LEU A 690 9.66 0.69 35.74
CA LEU A 690 8.30 0.70 36.32
C LEU A 690 7.97 -0.56 37.15
N ARG A 691 8.64 -1.68 36.87
CA ARG A 691 8.43 -2.95 37.59
C ARG A 691 9.34 -3.10 38.81
N CYS A 692 10.29 -2.17 39.03
CA CYS A 692 11.16 -2.19 40.18
C CYS A 692 10.44 -1.62 41.43
N PRO A 693 10.62 -2.21 42.63
CA PRO A 693 9.99 -1.70 43.85
C PRO A 693 10.37 -0.25 44.14
N GLY A 694 9.37 0.57 44.51
CA GLY A 694 9.56 1.96 44.94
C GLY A 694 9.53 3.01 43.83
N VAL A 695 9.51 2.61 42.56
CA VAL A 695 9.34 3.52 41.42
C VAL A 695 7.88 3.93 41.29
N GLU A 696 7.62 5.23 41.23
CA GLU A 696 6.28 5.83 41.09
C GLU A 696 6.06 6.41 39.68
N LYS A 697 7.11 6.94 39.05
CA LYS A 697 7.03 7.58 37.73
C LYS A 697 8.26 7.28 36.89
N VAL A 698 8.03 6.95 35.62
CA VAL A 698 9.09 6.78 34.62
C VAL A 698 8.81 7.65 33.42
N SER A 699 9.82 8.43 33.01
CA SER A 699 9.76 9.31 31.84
C SER A 699 10.78 8.89 30.79
N ILE A 700 10.36 8.75 29.54
CA ILE A 700 11.28 8.69 28.39
C ILE A 700 11.52 10.13 27.91
N VAL A 701 12.78 10.56 27.94
CA VAL A 701 13.20 11.88 27.46
C VAL A 701 13.74 11.76 26.05
N TYR A 702 13.06 12.39 25.10
CA TYR A 702 13.39 12.28 23.69
C TYR A 702 13.38 13.64 22.99
N ARG A 703 14.45 13.92 22.24
CA ARG A 703 14.66 15.19 21.54
C ARG A 703 13.71 15.47 20.35
N ARG A 704 12.81 14.55 20.04
CA ARG A 704 11.78 14.66 18.98
C ARG A 704 10.43 14.23 19.54
N THR A 705 9.40 14.24 18.70
CA THR A 705 8.08 13.72 19.05
C THR A 705 8.01 12.19 18.99
N ARG A 706 6.96 11.61 19.59
CA ARG A 706 6.66 10.16 19.60
C ARG A 706 6.66 9.53 18.22
N ASP A 707 6.26 10.26 17.19
CA ASP A 707 6.20 9.74 15.82
C ASP A 707 7.58 9.48 15.22
N PHE A 708 8.59 10.20 15.70
CA PHE A 708 9.97 10.02 15.26
C PHE A 708 10.79 9.13 16.19
N MET A 709 10.19 8.51 17.22
CA MET A 709 10.85 7.51 18.05
C MET A 709 11.20 6.26 17.21
N PRO A 710 12.44 5.75 17.27
CA PRO A 710 12.83 4.54 16.53
C PRO A 710 12.12 3.25 16.95
N ALA A 711 11.57 3.16 18.17
CA ALA A 711 10.85 1.98 18.63
C ALA A 711 9.59 1.69 17.79
N GLU A 712 9.24 0.41 17.67
CA GLU A 712 8.07 -0.01 16.90
C GLU A 712 6.77 0.52 17.55
N PRO A 713 5.71 0.82 16.77
CA PRO A 713 4.45 1.36 17.30
C PRO A 713 3.86 0.54 18.45
N GLU A 714 3.87 -0.79 18.33
CA GLU A 714 3.42 -1.72 19.38
C GLU A 714 4.19 -1.54 20.69
N GLU A 715 5.51 -1.29 20.63
CA GLU A 715 6.33 -1.12 21.83
C GLU A 715 6.02 0.20 22.54
N LYS A 716 5.77 1.26 21.75
CA LYS A 716 5.37 2.57 22.28
C LYS A 716 4.00 2.49 22.94
N GLU A 717 3.06 1.81 22.31
CA GLU A 717 1.71 1.63 22.82
C GLU A 717 1.71 0.85 24.13
N VAL A 718 2.42 -0.27 24.20
CA VAL A 718 2.54 -1.05 25.44
C VAL A 718 3.26 -0.27 26.54
N ALA A 719 4.26 0.56 26.20
CA ALA A 719 4.91 1.43 27.19
C ALA A 719 3.94 2.48 27.76
N LEU A 720 3.10 3.09 26.93
CA LEU A 720 2.06 4.02 27.39
C LEU A 720 1.02 3.32 28.28
N GLN A 721 0.60 2.11 27.91
CA GLN A 721 -0.33 1.29 28.71
C GLN A 721 0.26 0.88 30.06
N ASP A 722 1.57 0.63 30.13
CA ASP A 722 2.29 0.38 31.38
C ASP A 722 2.41 1.67 32.25
N GLY A 723 2.10 2.86 31.71
CA GLY A 723 2.14 4.14 32.42
C GLY A 723 3.40 4.99 32.20
N VAL A 724 4.20 4.70 31.16
CA VAL A 724 5.40 5.49 30.81
C VAL A 724 4.98 6.87 30.28
N VAL A 725 5.63 7.93 30.76
CA VAL A 725 5.42 9.30 30.26
C VAL A 725 6.43 9.60 29.16
N PHE A 726 5.98 10.05 27.98
CA PHE A 726 6.87 10.52 26.92
C PHE A 726 7.11 12.03 27.06
N GLN A 727 8.33 12.39 27.45
CA GLN A 727 8.82 13.75 27.51
C GLN A 727 9.48 14.10 26.16
N GLU A 728 8.63 14.54 25.23
CA GLU A 728 9.00 14.87 23.85
C GLU A 728 9.67 16.24 23.75
N LEU A 729 10.47 16.42 22.70
CA LEU A 729 11.14 17.70 22.40
C LEU A 729 12.06 18.20 23.52
N TYR A 730 12.74 17.30 24.21
CA TYR A 730 13.78 17.66 25.19
C TYR A 730 15.12 16.98 24.87
N SER A 731 16.20 17.76 24.84
CA SER A 731 17.57 17.26 24.74
C SER A 731 18.30 17.45 26.06
N PRO A 732 18.90 16.41 26.63
CA PRO A 732 19.53 16.52 27.95
C PRO A 732 20.84 17.31 27.88
N VAL A 733 21.16 18.03 28.97
CA VAL A 733 22.31 18.94 29.07
C VAL A 733 23.22 18.55 30.23
N SER A 734 22.68 18.47 31.44
CA SER A 734 23.42 18.13 32.67
C SER A 734 22.58 17.30 33.65
N TYR A 735 23.25 16.54 34.51
CA TYR A 735 22.61 15.80 35.61
C TYR A 735 23.52 15.77 36.84
N ASP A 736 23.06 16.21 38.01
CA ASP A 736 23.87 16.27 39.24
C ASP A 736 23.59 15.12 40.24
N GLY A 737 22.82 14.10 39.82
CA GLY A 737 22.32 13.05 40.70
C GLY A 737 20.92 13.29 41.27
N LYS A 738 20.33 14.47 41.04
CA LYS A 738 18.92 14.77 41.36
C LYS A 738 18.25 15.68 40.32
N THR A 739 18.90 16.77 39.94
CA THR A 739 18.44 17.78 38.99
C THR A 739 18.88 17.42 37.58
N PHE A 740 17.93 17.23 36.68
CA PHE A 740 18.15 16.89 35.28
C PHE A 740 17.76 18.07 34.38
N VAL A 741 18.75 18.73 33.80
CA VAL A 741 18.54 19.91 32.95
C VAL A 741 18.45 19.48 31.49
N CYS A 742 17.38 19.90 30.82
CA CYS A 742 17.15 19.68 29.40
C CYS A 742 16.97 21.00 28.66
N GLU A 743 17.43 21.08 27.43
CA GLU A 743 17.05 22.12 26.48
C GLU A 743 15.78 21.71 25.73
N ALA A 744 14.79 22.61 25.66
CA ALA A 744 13.60 22.43 24.84
C ALA A 744 13.95 22.52 23.35
N MET A 745 13.36 21.64 22.55
CA MET A 745 13.65 21.45 21.13
C MET A 745 12.46 21.84 20.26
N GLU A 746 12.73 22.25 19.03
CA GLU A 746 11.73 22.43 17.98
C GLU A 746 12.08 21.56 16.77
N LEU A 747 11.07 21.03 16.08
CA LEU A 747 11.27 20.31 14.82
C LEU A 747 11.53 21.31 13.69
N SER A 748 12.59 21.08 12.90
CA SER A 748 12.83 21.83 11.67
C SER A 748 12.01 21.27 10.50
N ASP A 749 12.15 21.87 9.32
CA ASP A 749 11.64 21.31 8.06
C ASP A 749 12.17 19.90 7.81
N ARG A 750 11.44 19.13 6.98
CA ARG A 750 11.84 17.78 6.57
C ARG A 750 13.12 17.85 5.73
N ASP A 751 14.07 16.99 6.03
CA ASP A 751 15.22 16.74 5.17
C ASP A 751 14.85 15.79 4.00
N ALA A 752 15.82 15.52 3.12
CA ALA A 752 15.65 14.61 1.97
C ALA A 752 15.32 13.14 2.35
N SER A 753 15.50 12.75 3.63
CA SER A 753 15.08 11.44 4.15
C SER A 753 13.62 11.43 4.62
N GLY A 754 12.93 12.58 4.52
CA GLY A 754 11.60 12.80 5.04
C GLY A 754 11.57 13.01 6.56
N ARG A 755 12.72 13.08 7.23
CA ARG A 755 12.83 13.23 8.68
C ARG A 755 12.93 14.70 9.03
N ARG A 756 12.21 15.15 10.08
CA ARG A 756 12.41 16.49 10.63
C ARG A 756 13.69 16.55 11.47
N GLY A 757 14.52 17.55 11.19
CA GLY A 757 15.65 17.90 12.04
C GLY A 757 15.16 18.46 13.38
N VAL A 758 16.10 18.72 14.30
CA VAL A 758 15.79 19.33 15.60
C VAL A 758 16.71 20.50 15.84
N LYS A 759 16.16 21.59 16.37
CA LYS A 759 16.90 22.78 16.76
C LYS A 759 16.63 23.07 18.23
N GLY A 760 17.69 23.39 18.97
CA GLY A 760 17.57 23.87 20.34
C GLY A 760 16.92 25.25 20.37
N THR A 761 16.01 25.48 21.31
CA THR A 761 15.30 26.75 21.48
C THR A 761 16.09 27.75 22.33
N GLY A 762 17.16 27.30 22.99
CA GLY A 762 17.87 28.06 24.03
C GLY A 762 17.10 28.18 25.35
N LYS A 763 15.90 27.57 25.47
CA LYS A 763 15.13 27.49 26.71
C LYS A 763 15.51 26.20 27.45
N PHE A 764 15.85 26.33 28.72
CA PHE A 764 16.23 25.21 29.57
C PHE A 764 15.18 24.95 30.64
N GLU A 765 14.89 23.69 30.89
CA GLU A 765 13.97 23.22 31.92
C GLU A 765 14.67 22.19 32.82
N SER A 766 14.31 22.20 34.09
CA SER A 766 14.87 21.28 35.09
C SER A 766 13.80 20.31 35.58
N PHE A 767 14.15 19.04 35.64
CA PHE A 767 13.31 17.97 36.14
C PHE A 767 14.01 17.26 37.29
N GLU A 768 13.26 16.78 38.28
CA GLU A 768 13.83 15.98 39.36
C GLU A 768 13.69 14.49 39.08
N PHE A 769 14.83 13.79 39.01
CA PHE A 769 14.90 12.35 38.86
C PHE A 769 15.88 11.76 39.88
N ASP A 770 15.54 10.61 40.45
CA ASP A 770 16.40 9.89 41.37
C ASP A 770 17.40 8.99 40.63
N THR A 771 17.02 8.52 39.43
CA THR A 771 17.89 7.74 38.54
C THR A 771 17.69 8.19 37.09
N VAL A 772 18.78 8.29 36.34
CA VAL A 772 18.76 8.53 34.90
C VAL A 772 19.52 7.41 34.18
N VAL A 773 18.89 6.80 33.16
CA VAL A 773 19.46 5.72 32.36
C VAL A 773 19.74 6.22 30.94
N ASN A 774 20.97 6.06 30.45
CA ASN A 774 21.35 6.37 29.08
C ASN A 774 21.06 5.18 28.16
N ALA A 775 20.02 5.28 27.34
CA ALA A 775 19.58 4.26 26.38
C ALA A 775 19.74 4.72 24.92
N THR A 776 20.85 5.40 24.62
CA THR A 776 21.16 5.93 23.28
C THR A 776 21.82 4.92 22.33
N GLY A 777 22.11 3.70 22.79
CA GLY A 777 22.61 2.58 21.98
C GLY A 777 23.81 1.88 22.60
N ALA A 778 24.48 1.05 21.81
CA ALA A 778 25.73 0.37 22.16
C ALA A 778 26.73 0.46 21.01
N ARG A 779 28.03 0.47 21.34
CA ARG A 779 29.15 0.57 20.41
C ARG A 779 29.94 -0.73 20.35
N VAL A 780 30.64 -0.92 19.24
CA VAL A 780 31.60 -2.02 19.07
C VAL A 780 32.88 -1.67 19.82
N ASP A 781 33.47 -2.66 20.49
CA ASP A 781 34.84 -2.56 20.98
C ASP A 781 35.81 -2.99 19.89
N SER A 782 36.48 -2.03 19.25
CA SER A 782 37.41 -2.28 18.15
C SER A 782 38.82 -2.65 18.60
N SER A 783 39.12 -2.58 19.90
CA SER A 783 40.48 -2.83 20.42
C SER A 783 40.99 -4.23 20.06
N LEU A 784 40.13 -5.24 20.15
CA LEU A 784 40.46 -6.62 19.78
C LEU A 784 40.61 -6.79 18.26
N PHE A 785 39.97 -5.95 17.44
CA PHE A 785 40.17 -5.97 15.99
C PHE A 785 41.55 -5.40 15.63
N GLU A 786 41.94 -4.30 16.28
CA GLU A 786 43.26 -3.68 16.11
C GLU A 786 44.39 -4.60 16.59
N ALA A 787 44.23 -5.18 17.79
CA ALA A 787 45.19 -6.11 18.36
C ALA A 787 45.42 -7.36 17.48
N ASN A 788 44.39 -7.76 16.71
CA ASN A 788 44.46 -8.85 15.75
C ASN A 788 44.84 -8.42 14.33
N GLY A 789 45.23 -7.16 14.13
CA GLY A 789 45.72 -6.62 12.86
C GLY A 789 44.65 -6.51 11.77
N LEU A 790 43.38 -6.31 12.14
CA LEU A 790 42.31 -6.07 11.17
C LEU A 790 42.32 -4.62 10.72
N LYS A 791 42.14 -4.38 9.42
CA LYS A 791 41.97 -3.02 8.88
C LYS A 791 40.64 -2.46 9.35
N LEU A 792 40.67 -1.25 9.91
CA LEU A 792 39.46 -0.52 10.31
C LEU A 792 39.08 0.55 9.27
N THR A 793 37.79 0.88 9.28
CA THR A 793 37.19 2.03 8.59
C THR A 793 37.41 3.31 9.42
N GLU A 794 37.15 4.47 8.83
CA GLU A 794 37.22 5.77 9.53
C GLU A 794 36.33 5.85 10.77
N ARG A 795 35.27 5.02 10.84
CA ARG A 795 34.34 4.96 11.98
C ARG A 795 34.78 3.97 13.06
N GLY A 796 35.97 3.35 12.93
CA GLY A 796 36.50 2.38 13.88
C GLY A 796 35.91 0.97 13.78
N TYR A 797 35.14 0.66 12.73
CA TYR A 797 34.65 -0.70 12.48
C TYR A 797 35.57 -1.46 11.53
N ALA A 798 35.60 -2.80 11.59
CA ALA A 798 36.36 -3.59 10.64
C ALA A 798 35.93 -3.34 9.19
N ALA A 799 36.90 -3.22 8.28
CA ALA A 799 36.64 -3.15 6.85
C ALA A 799 36.30 -4.55 6.31
N LEU A 800 35.13 -4.68 5.70
CA LEU A 800 34.57 -5.95 5.25
C LEU A 800 34.26 -5.96 3.75
N ASN A 801 34.38 -7.12 3.12
CA ASN A 801 33.85 -7.36 1.78
C ASN A 801 32.34 -7.73 1.82
N GLN A 802 31.75 -8.01 0.65
CA GLN A 802 30.33 -8.39 0.53
C GLN A 802 29.93 -9.69 1.25
N PHE A 803 30.89 -10.55 1.60
CA PHE A 803 30.68 -11.79 2.33
C PHE A 803 30.91 -11.65 3.83
N ASN A 804 31.13 -10.41 4.31
CA ASN A 804 31.57 -10.09 5.66
C ASN A 804 32.95 -10.66 6.03
N GLU A 805 33.81 -10.91 5.05
CA GLU A 805 35.21 -11.27 5.28
C GLU A 805 36.04 -10.00 5.52
N THR A 806 36.96 -10.08 6.47
CA THR A 806 37.85 -8.99 6.88
C THR A 806 39.04 -8.83 5.93
N SER A 807 39.96 -7.92 6.26
CA SER A 807 41.25 -7.82 5.57
C SER A 807 42.17 -9.04 5.77
N LYS A 808 41.89 -9.91 6.76
CA LYS A 808 42.59 -11.18 6.95
C LYS A 808 41.79 -12.31 6.30
N GLU A 809 42.45 -13.07 5.44
CA GLU A 809 41.85 -14.21 4.72
C GLU A 809 41.27 -15.25 5.70
N ASN A 810 40.06 -15.70 5.39
CA ASN A 810 39.28 -16.69 6.13
C ASN A 810 38.87 -16.24 7.55
N VAL A 811 38.88 -14.92 7.79
CA VAL A 811 38.40 -14.29 9.02
C VAL A 811 37.18 -13.44 8.70
N TYR A 812 36.05 -13.73 9.34
CA TYR A 812 34.74 -13.09 9.08
C TYR A 812 34.19 -12.39 10.33
N ILE A 813 33.25 -11.46 10.14
CA ILE A 813 32.54 -10.77 11.23
C ILE A 813 31.02 -10.91 11.06
N ALA A 814 30.30 -11.27 12.13
CA ALA A 814 28.84 -11.46 12.11
C ALA A 814 28.12 -10.67 13.21
N GLY A 815 26.94 -10.12 12.89
CA GLY A 815 26.07 -9.45 13.86
C GLY A 815 26.59 -8.08 14.29
N ASP A 816 26.17 -7.61 15.46
CA ASP A 816 26.34 -6.21 15.88
C ASP A 816 27.81 -5.73 15.95
N CYS A 817 28.78 -6.64 16.06
CA CYS A 817 30.20 -6.27 16.02
C CYS A 817 30.68 -5.78 14.63
N LYS A 818 29.83 -5.85 13.61
CA LYS A 818 30.06 -5.29 12.27
C LYS A 818 29.97 -3.76 12.21
N ALA A 819 28.97 -3.17 12.86
CA ALA A 819 28.66 -1.75 12.70
C ALA A 819 27.92 -1.11 13.90
N GLY A 820 27.78 -1.83 15.02
CA GLY A 820 26.99 -1.43 16.18
C GLY A 820 25.62 -2.13 16.24
N ALA A 821 24.82 -1.75 17.24
CA ALA A 821 23.51 -2.35 17.51
C ALA A 821 22.59 -2.30 16.28
N ALA A 822 22.14 -3.48 15.83
CA ALA A 822 21.19 -3.64 14.74
C ALA A 822 19.98 -4.47 15.20
N THR A 823 19.57 -5.50 14.44
CA THR A 823 18.41 -6.34 14.76
C THR A 823 18.80 -7.82 14.69
N ILE A 824 18.15 -8.66 15.50
CA ILE A 824 18.49 -10.09 15.63
C ILE A 824 18.46 -10.78 14.26
N VAL A 825 17.45 -10.49 13.43
CA VAL A 825 17.31 -11.07 12.09
C VAL A 825 18.44 -10.66 11.13
N LYS A 826 19.02 -9.46 11.28
CA LYS A 826 20.19 -9.05 10.50
C LYS A 826 21.44 -9.85 10.89
N ALA A 827 21.62 -10.17 12.17
CA ALA A 827 22.70 -11.04 12.61
C ALA A 827 22.56 -12.47 12.02
N VAL A 828 21.33 -12.99 11.92
CA VAL A 828 21.05 -14.27 11.22
C VAL A 828 21.33 -14.14 9.71
N ALA A 829 21.03 -12.99 9.09
CA ALA A 829 21.33 -12.75 7.69
C ALA A 829 22.84 -12.73 7.42
N ASP A 830 23.63 -12.05 8.25
CA ASP A 830 25.11 -12.08 8.17
C ASP A 830 25.62 -13.53 8.28
N ALA A 831 25.09 -14.31 9.22
CA ALA A 831 25.45 -15.71 9.40
C ALA A 831 25.19 -16.56 8.16
N LYS A 832 24.05 -16.34 7.48
CA LYS A 832 23.68 -17.04 6.24
C LYS A 832 24.65 -16.72 5.09
N ILE A 833 25.04 -15.45 4.95
CA ILE A 833 26.00 -14.99 3.93
C ILE A 833 27.37 -15.64 4.16
N ILE A 834 27.87 -15.58 5.39
CA ILE A 834 29.17 -16.16 5.79
C ILE A 834 29.16 -17.67 5.57
N SER A 835 28.10 -18.34 6.02
CA SER A 835 28.01 -19.81 5.92
C SER A 835 28.04 -20.27 4.46
N LYS A 836 27.30 -19.60 3.56
CA LYS A 836 27.35 -19.91 2.13
C LYS A 836 28.74 -19.74 1.54
N ASN A 837 29.45 -18.66 1.90
CA ASN A 837 30.79 -18.41 1.40
C ASN A 837 31.82 -19.44 1.90
N ILE A 838 31.77 -19.81 3.19
CA ILE A 838 32.67 -20.82 3.76
C ILE A 838 32.40 -22.20 3.15
N LEU A 839 31.13 -22.60 3.00
CA LEU A 839 30.76 -23.88 2.38
C LEU A 839 31.29 -23.96 0.94
N ASP A 840 31.15 -22.89 0.17
CA ASP A 840 31.67 -22.80 -1.21
C ASP A 840 33.21 -22.94 -1.25
N LYS A 841 33.93 -22.23 -0.37
CA LYS A 841 35.40 -22.39 -0.19
C LYS A 841 35.83 -23.79 0.28
N CYS A 842 34.89 -24.60 0.77
CA CYS A 842 35.12 -25.99 1.17
C CYS A 842 34.67 -27.00 0.09
N GLY A 843 34.09 -26.54 -1.02
CA GLY A 843 33.50 -27.43 -2.03
C GLY A 843 32.25 -28.17 -1.53
N LEU A 844 31.53 -27.59 -0.57
CA LEU A 844 30.31 -28.16 0.00
C LEU A 844 29.07 -27.43 -0.53
N THR A 845 28.05 -28.20 -0.87
CA THR A 845 26.73 -27.64 -1.21
C THR A 845 26.01 -27.21 0.07
N ASN A 846 25.29 -26.09 0.02
CA ASN A 846 24.43 -25.63 1.11
C ASN A 846 23.00 -26.20 0.97
N ASP A 847 22.33 -26.37 2.10
CA ASP A 847 20.99 -26.96 2.22
C ASP A 847 19.85 -25.92 2.23
N PHE A 848 20.09 -24.66 1.86
CA PHE A 848 19.05 -23.64 1.78
C PHE A 848 18.13 -23.92 0.60
N LYS A 849 17.04 -24.65 0.83
CA LYS A 849 16.07 -25.06 -0.19
C LYS A 849 15.07 -23.95 -0.48
N LYS A 850 14.67 -23.81 -1.74
CA LYS A 850 13.46 -23.08 -2.12
C LYS A 850 12.29 -24.05 -2.09
N PHE A 851 11.30 -23.76 -1.26
CA PHE A 851 10.04 -24.48 -1.23
C PHE A 851 9.13 -23.88 -2.30
N ASP A 852 8.64 -24.72 -3.21
CA ASP A 852 7.57 -24.32 -4.10
C ASP A 852 6.29 -24.97 -3.60
N ILE A 853 5.47 -24.16 -2.93
CA ILE A 853 4.16 -24.61 -2.44
C ILE A 853 3.13 -24.19 -3.49
N PRO A 854 2.57 -25.13 -4.27
CA PRO A 854 1.62 -24.79 -5.33
C PRO A 854 0.44 -24.03 -4.74
N GLN A 855 0.11 -22.87 -5.29
CA GLN A 855 -1.12 -22.16 -4.98
C GLN A 855 -1.96 -22.15 -6.24
N ASP A 856 -3.24 -22.48 -6.09
CA ASP A 856 -4.17 -22.41 -7.20
C ASP A 856 -4.47 -20.95 -7.52
N ASP A 857 -4.34 -20.58 -8.80
CA ASP A 857 -4.55 -19.21 -9.27
C ASP A 857 -5.96 -18.73 -8.89
N SER A 858 -6.99 -19.58 -9.04
CA SER A 858 -8.38 -19.17 -8.75
C SER A 858 -8.57 -18.78 -7.28
N THR A 859 -7.96 -19.54 -6.36
CA THR A 859 -7.96 -19.20 -4.93
C THR A 859 -7.25 -17.88 -4.64
N LEU A 860 -6.18 -17.55 -5.37
CA LEU A 860 -5.48 -16.28 -5.20
C LEU A 860 -6.31 -15.10 -5.73
N TYR A 861 -7.00 -15.28 -6.87
CA TYR A 861 -7.89 -14.27 -7.43
C TYR A 861 -9.14 -14.04 -6.56
N GLU A 862 -9.65 -15.06 -5.86
CA GLU A 862 -10.75 -14.89 -4.88
C GLU A 862 -10.40 -13.85 -3.81
N ARG A 863 -9.15 -13.82 -3.34
CA ARG A 863 -8.62 -12.89 -2.31
C ARG A 863 -8.36 -11.49 -2.84
N LYS A 864 -8.14 -11.35 -4.16
CA LYS A 864 -7.81 -10.08 -4.81
C LYS A 864 -9.03 -9.15 -4.82
N GLY A 865 -8.79 -7.87 -4.55
CA GLY A 865 -9.85 -6.87 -4.43
C GLY A 865 -10.75 -6.99 -3.20
N ILE A 866 -10.47 -7.89 -2.25
CA ILE A 866 -11.27 -8.08 -1.03
C ILE A 866 -10.63 -7.34 0.15
N LEU A 867 -11.38 -6.39 0.72
CA LEU A 867 -11.05 -5.71 1.97
C LEU A 867 -11.62 -6.50 3.14
N GLU A 868 -10.79 -6.81 4.14
CA GLU A 868 -11.24 -7.52 5.34
C GLU A 868 -10.23 -7.32 6.48
N HIS A 869 -10.71 -7.29 7.72
CA HIS A 869 -9.84 -7.21 8.88
C HIS A 869 -8.99 -8.47 9.05
N GLY A 870 -7.78 -8.28 9.57
CA GLY A 870 -6.92 -9.36 10.00
C GLY A 870 -7.58 -10.19 11.10
N THR A 871 -7.41 -11.50 10.98
CA THR A 871 -7.97 -12.47 11.92
C THR A 871 -6.87 -13.03 12.83
N GLU A 872 -7.16 -14.07 13.60
CA GLU A 872 -6.11 -14.80 14.31
C GLU A 872 -5.05 -15.31 13.33
N ALA A 873 -3.79 -15.40 13.78
CA ALA A 873 -2.65 -15.72 12.93
C ALA A 873 -2.79 -17.01 12.10
N LYS A 874 -3.58 -17.99 12.57
CA LYS A 874 -3.90 -19.20 11.82
C LYS A 874 -4.69 -18.86 10.56
N GLU A 875 -5.76 -18.09 10.68
CA GLU A 875 -6.67 -17.78 9.58
C GLU A 875 -6.13 -16.63 8.72
N ASP A 876 -5.29 -15.76 9.28
CA ASP A 876 -4.80 -14.56 8.61
C ASP A 876 -3.97 -14.86 7.33
N GLY A 877 -3.30 -16.02 7.28
CA GLY A 877 -2.60 -16.49 6.09
C GLY A 877 -3.51 -16.68 4.87
N LYS A 878 -4.83 -16.82 5.05
CA LYS A 878 -5.81 -16.92 3.95
C LYS A 878 -5.96 -15.61 3.17
N ARG A 879 -5.54 -14.47 3.74
CA ARG A 879 -5.53 -13.18 3.04
C ARG A 879 -4.26 -12.95 2.22
N CYS A 880 -3.28 -13.85 2.32
CA CYS A 880 -2.03 -13.71 1.58
C CYS A 880 -2.27 -13.78 0.08
N LEU A 881 -1.81 -12.75 -0.63
CA LEU A 881 -1.95 -12.62 -2.09
C LEU A 881 -0.88 -13.40 -2.87
N ALA A 882 0.11 -13.99 -2.20
CA ALA A 882 1.27 -14.64 -2.84
C ALA A 882 1.83 -13.81 -4.00
N CYS A 883 2.31 -12.60 -3.69
CA CYS A 883 2.61 -11.57 -4.70
C CYS A 883 3.73 -11.94 -5.69
N ASP A 884 4.53 -12.96 -5.39
CA ASP A 884 5.49 -13.58 -6.29
C ASP A 884 4.85 -14.54 -7.32
N LYS A 885 3.56 -14.85 -7.18
CA LYS A 885 2.75 -15.66 -8.10
C LYS A 885 1.80 -14.79 -8.95
N ILE A 886 1.02 -13.91 -8.31
CA ILE A 886 0.11 -12.98 -8.99
C ILE A 886 0.21 -11.55 -8.42
N CYS A 887 1.21 -10.78 -8.87
CA CYS A 887 1.36 -9.38 -8.41
C CYS A 887 0.24 -8.51 -8.97
N GLU A 888 0.25 -8.24 -10.29
CA GLU A 888 -0.77 -7.49 -11.05
C GLU A 888 -1.20 -6.11 -10.49
N ILE A 889 -0.57 -5.62 -9.43
CA ILE A 889 -0.94 -4.37 -8.75
C ILE A 889 -1.05 -3.21 -9.74
N CYS A 890 -0.10 -3.09 -10.67
CA CYS A 890 -0.09 -2.03 -11.67
C CYS A 890 -1.24 -2.10 -12.69
N VAL A 891 -1.84 -3.28 -12.89
CA VAL A 891 -3.04 -3.50 -13.72
C VAL A 891 -4.26 -3.02 -12.94
N ASP A 892 -4.35 -3.38 -11.66
CA ASP A 892 -5.50 -3.04 -10.81
C ASP A 892 -5.65 -1.53 -10.60
N VAL A 893 -4.55 -0.87 -10.27
CA VAL A 893 -4.56 0.55 -9.88
C VAL A 893 -4.53 1.50 -11.08
N CYS A 894 -4.41 0.98 -12.30
CA CYS A 894 -4.38 1.81 -13.50
C CYS A 894 -5.80 2.28 -13.81
N PRO A 895 -6.13 3.58 -13.60
CA PRO A 895 -7.48 4.05 -13.85
C PRO A 895 -7.89 3.86 -15.31
N ASN A 896 -6.95 4.00 -16.25
CA ASN A 896 -7.20 3.93 -17.70
C ASN A 896 -7.03 2.54 -18.29
N ARG A 897 -6.62 1.56 -17.47
CA ARG A 897 -6.33 0.18 -17.89
C ARG A 897 -5.21 0.03 -18.93
N ALA A 898 -4.26 0.96 -18.92
CA ALA A 898 -3.09 0.96 -19.80
C ALA A 898 -2.06 -0.11 -19.45
N ASN A 899 -2.00 -0.58 -18.20
CA ASN A 899 -1.20 -1.77 -17.86
C ASN A 899 -2.10 -3.00 -17.92
N VAL A 900 -1.68 -4.01 -18.68
CA VAL A 900 -2.42 -5.24 -18.89
C VAL A 900 -1.56 -6.46 -18.57
N LEU A 901 -2.22 -7.55 -18.19
CA LEU A 901 -1.61 -8.84 -17.99
C LEU A 901 -1.59 -9.61 -19.31
N ILE A 902 -0.48 -10.28 -19.62
CA ILE A 902 -0.42 -11.38 -20.57
C ILE A 902 0.06 -12.64 -19.88
N LYS A 903 -0.48 -13.79 -20.29
CA LYS A 903 0.00 -15.11 -19.91
C LYS A 903 0.82 -15.69 -21.04
N LEU A 904 2.10 -15.94 -20.79
CA LEU A 904 2.99 -16.54 -21.79
C LEU A 904 2.56 -17.99 -22.07
N THR A 905 2.44 -18.34 -23.35
CA THR A 905 2.12 -19.70 -23.82
C THR A 905 3.34 -20.49 -24.28
N GLY A 906 4.54 -19.91 -24.23
CA GLY A 906 5.84 -20.51 -24.56
C GLY A 906 6.98 -19.77 -23.84
N GLY A 907 8.23 -20.20 -24.04
CA GLY A 907 9.39 -19.55 -23.40
C GLY A 907 9.56 -19.89 -21.92
N SER A 908 9.08 -21.05 -21.45
CA SER A 908 9.22 -21.48 -20.05
C SER A 908 10.68 -21.69 -19.61
N GLU A 909 11.56 -21.87 -20.58
CA GLU A 909 13.00 -21.97 -20.46
C GLU A 909 13.68 -20.59 -20.39
N ILE A 910 12.97 -19.52 -20.80
CA ILE A 910 13.44 -18.13 -20.80
C ILE A 910 12.91 -17.38 -19.57
N PHE A 911 11.61 -17.52 -19.27
CA PHE A 911 10.93 -16.79 -18.20
C PHE A 911 10.70 -17.67 -16.97
N SER A 912 11.02 -17.13 -15.80
CA SER A 912 10.69 -17.75 -14.52
C SER A 912 9.21 -17.56 -14.14
N GLN A 913 8.52 -16.60 -14.77
CA GLN A 913 7.13 -16.27 -14.50
C GLN A 913 6.29 -16.34 -15.78
N LYS A 914 5.13 -17.00 -15.68
CA LYS A 914 4.17 -17.06 -16.79
C LYS A 914 3.35 -15.79 -16.94
N HIS A 915 3.15 -15.06 -15.85
CA HIS A 915 2.38 -13.82 -15.81
C HIS A 915 3.32 -12.64 -16.04
N GLN A 916 3.05 -11.90 -17.11
CA GLN A 916 3.87 -10.78 -17.54
C GLN A 916 3.02 -9.53 -17.72
N ILE A 917 3.63 -8.36 -17.52
CA ILE A 917 2.96 -7.07 -17.68
C ILE A 917 3.36 -6.45 -19.02
N VAL A 918 2.36 -5.95 -19.72
CA VAL A 918 2.50 -5.12 -20.92
C VAL A 918 1.84 -3.77 -20.66
N HIS A 919 2.46 -2.71 -21.16
CA HIS A 919 1.92 -1.37 -21.17
C HIS A 919 1.31 -1.05 -22.55
N ILE A 920 0.15 -0.41 -22.60
CA ILE A 920 -0.52 0.04 -23.82
C ILE A 920 -0.46 1.57 -23.84
N ASP A 921 0.40 2.12 -24.70
CA ASP A 921 0.75 3.55 -24.68
C ASP A 921 -0.49 4.44 -24.87
N GLY A 922 -1.29 4.15 -25.90
CA GLY A 922 -2.43 5.01 -26.25
C GLY A 922 -3.59 5.00 -25.24
N MET A 923 -3.53 4.20 -24.18
CA MET A 923 -4.49 4.28 -23.05
C MET A 923 -3.91 5.07 -21.86
N CYS A 924 -2.61 5.37 -21.87
CA CYS A 924 -1.91 5.98 -20.76
C CYS A 924 -2.04 7.51 -20.81
N ASN A 925 -2.12 8.12 -19.64
CA ASN A 925 -1.97 9.56 -19.46
C ASN A 925 -0.84 9.88 -18.46
N GLU A 926 0.06 8.94 -18.18
CA GLU A 926 1.11 9.14 -17.16
C GLU A 926 0.62 9.62 -15.77
N CYS A 927 -0.61 9.26 -15.33
CA CYS A 927 -1.12 9.69 -14.02
C CYS A 927 -0.22 9.31 -12.83
N GLY A 928 0.66 8.32 -13.02
CA GLY A 928 1.68 7.90 -12.04
C GLY A 928 1.21 6.90 -11.00
N ASN A 929 -0.10 6.64 -10.88
CA ASN A 929 -0.65 5.81 -9.81
C ASN A 929 -0.07 4.38 -9.77
N CYS A 930 0.21 3.76 -10.93
CA CYS A 930 0.85 2.45 -10.99
C CYS A 930 2.30 2.45 -10.46
N GLY A 931 2.99 3.59 -10.53
CA GLY A 931 4.32 3.79 -9.97
C GLY A 931 4.29 3.81 -8.45
N ILE A 932 3.25 4.36 -7.83
CA ILE A 932 3.11 4.44 -6.36
C ILE A 932 3.12 3.04 -5.72
N PHE A 933 2.30 2.13 -6.23
CA PHE A 933 2.10 0.81 -5.62
C PHE A 933 3.07 -0.28 -6.10
N CYS A 934 3.87 -0.01 -7.14
CA CYS A 934 4.86 -0.99 -7.60
C CYS A 934 5.87 -1.30 -6.47
N PRO A 935 6.11 -2.57 -6.09
CA PRO A 935 7.03 -2.92 -5.01
C PRO A 935 8.51 -2.72 -5.38
N HIS A 936 8.81 -2.43 -6.65
CA HIS A 936 10.14 -2.07 -7.13
C HIS A 936 10.33 -0.55 -7.17
N THR A 937 11.59 -0.11 -7.18
CA THR A 937 11.95 1.23 -7.61
C THR A 937 11.76 1.29 -9.14
N GLY A 938 10.77 2.05 -9.59
CA GLY A 938 10.38 2.14 -11.01
C GLY A 938 8.90 2.46 -11.19
N ASN A 939 8.53 2.65 -12.45
CA ASN A 939 7.24 3.08 -12.95
C ASN A 939 6.77 2.10 -14.04
N PRO A 940 5.74 1.27 -13.79
CA PRO A 940 5.25 0.30 -14.77
C PRO A 940 4.92 0.89 -16.14
N TYR A 941 4.35 2.09 -16.17
CA TYR A 941 4.01 2.78 -17.42
C TYR A 941 5.23 3.23 -18.25
N LYS A 942 6.45 3.24 -17.68
CA LYS A 942 7.71 3.61 -18.35
C LYS A 942 8.65 2.43 -18.57
N ASP A 943 8.73 1.55 -17.57
CA ASP A 943 9.76 0.52 -17.52
C ASP A 943 9.32 -0.83 -18.11
N LYS A 944 8.04 -0.98 -18.46
CA LYS A 944 7.50 -2.22 -19.05
C LYS A 944 7.43 -2.19 -20.57
N ILE A 945 7.42 -3.40 -21.15
CA ILE A 945 7.24 -3.59 -22.59
C ILE A 945 5.96 -2.89 -23.02
N THR A 946 6.10 -1.99 -23.98
CA THR A 946 5.03 -1.12 -24.46
C THR A 946 4.57 -1.56 -25.84
N VAL A 947 3.26 -1.78 -25.97
CA VAL A 947 2.58 -1.91 -27.25
C VAL A 947 2.13 -0.52 -27.66
N PHE A 948 2.67 -0.06 -28.77
CA PHE A 948 2.36 1.24 -29.33
C PHE A 948 1.22 1.12 -30.34
N TRP A 949 0.32 2.11 -30.32
CA TRP A 949 -0.80 2.18 -31.26
C TRP A 949 -0.50 3.02 -32.48
N THR A 950 0.39 4.02 -32.36
CA THR A 950 0.73 4.91 -33.47
C THR A 950 2.24 5.13 -33.56
N GLU A 951 2.70 5.52 -34.74
CA GLU A 951 4.10 5.90 -34.96
C GLU A 951 4.49 7.16 -34.17
N HIS A 952 3.58 8.13 -34.05
CA HIS A 952 3.78 9.31 -33.23
C HIS A 952 4.16 8.95 -31.79
N ASP A 953 3.38 8.05 -31.18
CA ASP A 953 3.56 7.66 -29.80
C ASP A 953 4.85 6.84 -29.61
N PHE A 954 5.19 5.99 -30.58
CA PHE A 954 6.45 5.24 -30.60
C PHE A 954 7.69 6.15 -30.65
N ILE A 955 7.62 7.25 -31.41
CA ILE A 955 8.70 8.23 -31.56
C ILE A 955 8.83 9.09 -30.30
N ASP A 956 7.70 9.55 -29.73
CA ASP A 956 7.68 10.41 -28.54
C ASP A 956 8.03 9.65 -27.24
N SER A 957 8.02 8.32 -27.27
CA SER A 957 8.35 7.46 -26.14
C SER A 957 9.80 6.97 -26.15
N THR A 958 10.36 6.74 -24.95
CA THR A 958 11.63 6.02 -24.77
C THR A 958 11.43 4.57 -24.33
N ASN A 959 10.18 4.15 -24.14
CA ASN A 959 9.82 2.83 -23.64
C ASN A 959 10.21 1.73 -24.63
N LYS A 960 10.57 0.56 -24.10
CA LYS A 960 10.96 -0.59 -24.90
C LYS A 960 9.71 -1.32 -25.33
N GLY A 961 9.70 -1.90 -26.53
CA GLY A 961 8.51 -2.57 -27.05
C GLY A 961 8.35 -2.35 -28.55
N PHE A 962 7.12 -2.44 -29.05
CA PHE A 962 6.88 -2.58 -30.47
C PHE A 962 5.59 -1.93 -30.96
N LEU A 963 5.66 -1.45 -32.20
CA LEU A 963 4.57 -0.93 -33.01
C LEU A 963 4.38 -1.84 -34.22
N ARG A 964 3.15 -2.25 -34.51
CA ARG A 964 2.83 -2.99 -35.72
C ARG A 964 2.77 -2.02 -36.92
N ILE A 965 3.50 -2.31 -37.99
CA ILE A 965 3.54 -1.48 -39.23
C ILE A 965 3.14 -2.27 -40.49
N GLY A 966 2.77 -3.54 -40.33
CA GLY A 966 2.26 -4.40 -41.39
C GLY A 966 1.84 -5.75 -40.82
N GLU A 967 1.42 -6.68 -41.68
CA GLU A 967 0.88 -7.99 -41.25
C GLU A 967 1.88 -8.73 -40.34
N ASN A 968 3.14 -8.83 -40.77
CA ASN A 968 4.24 -9.50 -40.08
C ASN A 968 5.45 -8.56 -39.82
N LYS A 969 5.23 -7.23 -39.90
CA LYS A 969 6.29 -6.21 -39.78
C LYS A 969 6.05 -5.30 -38.60
N PHE A 970 7.12 -5.01 -37.85
CA PHE A 970 7.09 -4.24 -36.61
C PHE A 970 8.22 -3.21 -36.56
N LYS A 971 7.98 -2.03 -36.00
CA LYS A 971 9.06 -1.21 -35.44
C LYS A 971 9.27 -1.65 -34.00
N VAL A 972 10.49 -2.03 -33.66
CA VAL A 972 10.84 -2.51 -32.32
C VAL A 972 11.89 -1.61 -31.72
N ARG A 973 11.63 -1.10 -30.52
CA ARG A 973 12.64 -0.49 -29.66
C ARG A 973 13.15 -1.57 -28.70
N LYS A 974 14.36 -2.07 -28.97
CA LYS A 974 15.01 -3.14 -28.22
C LYS A 974 15.39 -2.70 -26.80
N GLU A 975 15.84 -3.66 -26.00
CA GLU A 975 16.29 -3.48 -24.61
C GLU A 975 17.45 -2.48 -24.49
N ASP A 976 18.36 -2.48 -25.47
CA ASP A 976 19.46 -1.50 -25.59
C ASP A 976 19.00 -0.08 -26.02
N GLY A 977 17.72 0.08 -26.36
CA GLY A 977 17.10 1.33 -26.77
C GLY A 977 17.19 1.62 -28.27
N SER A 978 17.89 0.81 -29.07
CA SER A 978 17.95 0.98 -30.52
C SER A 978 16.64 0.57 -31.20
N ILE A 979 16.35 1.22 -32.34
CA ILE A 979 15.11 1.04 -33.10
C ILE A 979 15.44 0.29 -34.38
N ILE A 980 14.69 -0.77 -34.67
CA ILE A 980 14.80 -1.54 -35.91
C ILE A 980 13.42 -1.79 -36.53
N GLU A 981 13.42 -2.07 -37.83
CA GLU A 981 12.29 -2.75 -38.47
C GLU A 981 12.52 -4.26 -38.40
N HIS A 982 11.60 -4.97 -37.79
CA HIS A 982 11.64 -6.41 -37.55
C HIS A 982 10.53 -7.09 -38.34
N THR A 983 10.88 -8.14 -39.07
CA THR A 983 9.93 -9.07 -39.68
C THR A 983 9.91 -10.36 -38.87
N LEU A 984 8.72 -10.88 -38.55
CA LEU A 984 8.59 -12.11 -37.76
C LEU A 984 9.48 -13.23 -38.30
N GLY A 985 10.32 -13.79 -37.42
CA GLY A 985 11.23 -14.90 -37.73
C GLY A 985 12.59 -14.51 -38.31
N ASP A 986 12.91 -13.22 -38.47
CA ASP A 986 14.20 -12.77 -38.98
C ASP A 986 15.37 -12.84 -37.97
N GLY A 987 15.08 -13.12 -36.70
CA GLY A 987 16.08 -13.29 -35.63
C GLY A 987 16.77 -12.00 -35.16
N GLN A 988 16.23 -10.81 -35.48
CA GLN A 988 16.87 -9.52 -35.17
C GLN A 988 16.57 -8.96 -33.76
N ILE A 989 15.66 -9.58 -33.01
CA ILE A 989 15.31 -9.21 -31.62
C ILE A 989 15.61 -10.35 -30.65
N SER A 990 15.69 -10.04 -29.36
CA SER A 990 15.91 -11.02 -28.30
C SER A 990 14.83 -12.11 -28.29
N ASP A 991 15.15 -13.28 -27.72
CA ASP A 991 14.17 -14.35 -27.54
C ASP A 991 13.04 -13.90 -26.61
N GLU A 992 13.34 -13.11 -25.58
CA GLU A 992 12.38 -12.51 -24.66
C GLU A 992 11.36 -11.62 -25.40
N MET A 993 11.84 -10.66 -26.20
CA MET A 993 10.98 -9.75 -26.97
C MET A 993 10.18 -10.53 -28.02
N ASN A 994 10.78 -11.51 -28.68
CA ASN A 994 10.09 -12.40 -29.63
C ASN A 994 8.92 -13.14 -28.97
N VAL A 995 9.13 -13.72 -27.77
CA VAL A 995 8.07 -14.44 -27.05
C VAL A 995 6.94 -13.49 -26.65
N TYR A 996 7.26 -12.28 -26.17
CA TYR A 996 6.27 -11.26 -25.86
C TYR A 996 5.44 -10.86 -27.08
N LEU A 997 6.11 -10.48 -28.16
CA LEU A 997 5.48 -10.03 -29.40
C LEU A 997 4.57 -11.13 -29.97
N ASN A 998 5.05 -12.37 -30.06
CA ASN A 998 4.26 -13.51 -30.52
C ASN A 998 3.08 -13.82 -29.60
N THR A 999 3.25 -13.72 -28.28
CA THR A 999 2.16 -13.92 -27.31
C THR A 999 1.06 -12.88 -27.50
N VAL A 1000 1.44 -11.60 -27.65
CA VAL A 1000 0.48 -10.52 -27.89
C VAL A 1000 -0.23 -10.73 -29.23
N LEU A 1001 0.48 -11.02 -30.31
CA LEU A 1001 -0.14 -11.25 -31.62
C LEU A 1001 -1.11 -12.42 -31.63
N LYS A 1002 -0.77 -13.53 -30.97
CA LYS A 1002 -1.57 -14.75 -31.03
C LYS A 1002 -2.78 -14.70 -30.10
N ASN A 1003 -2.58 -14.28 -28.85
CA ASN A 1003 -3.56 -14.44 -27.78
C ASN A 1003 -4.15 -13.12 -27.27
N TYR A 1004 -3.56 -11.97 -27.65
CA TYR A 1004 -3.95 -10.65 -27.16
C TYR A 1004 -3.94 -9.60 -28.26
N SER A 1005 -4.26 -9.99 -29.50
CA SER A 1005 -4.10 -9.10 -30.66
C SER A 1005 -5.03 -7.88 -30.59
N TYR A 1006 -6.07 -7.95 -29.75
CA TYR A 1006 -6.97 -6.85 -29.42
C TYR A 1006 -6.28 -5.71 -28.63
N TYR A 1007 -5.06 -5.91 -28.11
CA TYR A 1007 -4.24 -4.83 -27.55
C TYR A 1007 -3.61 -3.93 -28.62
N MET A 1008 -3.74 -4.27 -29.92
CA MET A 1008 -3.26 -3.46 -31.03
C MET A 1008 -4.43 -2.79 -31.75
N LEU A 1009 -4.38 -1.47 -31.97
CA LEU A 1009 -5.43 -0.74 -32.69
C LEU A 1009 -5.36 -0.89 -34.24
N GLU A 1010 -4.17 -1.16 -34.81
CA GLU A 1010 -3.92 -1.28 -36.26
C GLU A 1010 -3.31 -2.67 -36.59
N PHE A 1011 -3.57 -3.39 -37.69
CA PHE A 1011 -4.57 -3.34 -38.76
C PHE A 1011 -5.51 -4.54 -38.61
#